data_AF-A0A4Y8VV34-F1
#
_entry.id   AF-A0A4Y8VV34-F1
#
_cell.length_a   1.000
_cell.length_b   1.000
_cell.length_c   1.000
_cell.angle_alpha   90.00
_cell.angle_beta   90.00
_cell.angle_gamma   90.00
#
_symmetry.space_group_name_H-M   'P 1'
#
loop_
_entity.id
_entity.type
_entity.pdbx_description
1 polymer ?
#
loop_
_entity_poly.entity_id
_entity_poly.type
_entity_poly.pdbx_seq_one_letter_code
_entity_poly.pdbx_strand_id
1 'polypeptide(L)'
;MNKLTFLSMVLLSASEIQAQTTAYQFKTTDGNFWKMSSLTLSDKVPGKAQVVIRSSQPQQTFLGWGTCFNELPWDAYNLLSDNDKQLLVKRMFNPYGDLRLQKGRLSAGANDYAREWYSCDEIDVNETDFEMEHFNIDRDLTTIIPSIKLALAENPEIDFFCSPWSPPTWMKTNKHYAQRKTNTNGCPFNVPPYFNDQFIDDPRYYKAYCLYFDKFINAYKEQGINITSLAYQNEAYSNTPYPGCSWTAKTTGKFLAEYLGPYMREHQPNLKLIIGTMNTGSLDVYEQILSTPNIDKYMDAIGFQWEGANAMKEILRRHPQYEAIQTENECGSGTFDWNAGAHTFQLANHYLANKVTTYYYWNAILKDNGISPWGWIQNAMVQVNSGTKTPRYTPEYYAYCHYTHFIPAGSKILTTDESQLVTTALTPEGNIVIVAGNDGSSEKTLTLDIDGKYMVATLPAKSFNTYVVGQNEKAQLEFLRKEAQGLVEIETASLSETQLTNLKEALSKAKQTIAESDSAQIIQSLANAVIDVRKDTKTQELSNEIQNPSFTDGSTHWTIANKAAGGDFKTATIARKTCWNNWSNNFTSMDIHQDLGNLKPGAYTLSAISMCGPGEITDQHAYAEAQSDKTISPIKEVAIWNQTTGWEKQTTEPIVVGTDGTLRIGYSSTSGGGTKGWFCVSDFTLNQIEDDAELIQNAIDAAIKKAEAQEDNSLSELITTAKNAVGREAQLEALTLLRESLKSGTDLTEILEQYKALSEEAHNIAKDEKYADQARQELETQTELYDQWIEAGKQVSEPSIKDVIRALKEMINKTRLSQVPSPSTDFTYYIKNADAEDSEGWDINVTNGDGSRKSGQHYSGNTTNMYFDSFNKTAGSLWFTGHQTLTDLPNGVYTLKACARTDGEAVFLTAQTESDWYQQEIENSGNTQGKLGKGWNPCEIQNIIVRNHTLTIGYTNDFYLTGKKFTGTWMSFDDFQLYYVSDNVSTSIGLPSSSTPIPNIKGGKGCIIVTSDVPVKVYNLNGMLMGRTQNLPAGIYAVIMGNICTKVIVQ
;
A
#
# COMPACT_ATOMS: atom_id res chain seq x y z
N MET A 1 -11.00 -50.24 -52.23
CA MET A 1 -9.52 -50.20 -52.22
C MET A 1 -9.09 -48.95 -52.96
N ASN A 2 -8.97 -47.84 -52.23
CA ASN A 2 -7.74 -47.27 -51.66
C ASN A 2 -7.01 -46.41 -52.72
N LYS A 3 -7.19 -45.09 -52.70
CA LYS A 3 -6.45 -44.10 -51.87
C LYS A 3 -4.95 -44.16 -52.13
N LEU A 4 -4.41 -43.18 -52.87
CA LEU A 4 -3.33 -42.27 -52.45
C LEU A 4 -2.83 -41.47 -53.68
N THR A 5 -3.26 -40.22 -53.79
CA THR A 5 -2.54 -39.18 -54.55
C THR A 5 -2.99 -37.85 -54.00
N PHE A 6 -2.22 -37.29 -53.06
CA PHE A 6 -1.94 -35.86 -52.89
C PHE A 6 -1.18 -35.68 -51.57
N LEU A 7 0.14 -35.74 -51.61
CA LEU A 7 0.98 -35.07 -50.62
C LEU A 7 2.41 -34.92 -51.16
N SER A 8 2.63 -33.90 -51.98
CA SER A 8 3.97 -33.39 -52.26
C SER A 8 3.85 -31.90 -52.61
N MET A 9 4.69 -31.08 -51.97
CA MET A 9 4.76 -29.61 -52.01
C MET A 9 3.92 -28.84 -50.97
N VAL A 10 4.28 -28.99 -49.70
CA VAL A 10 4.45 -27.81 -48.82
C VAL A 10 5.85 -27.94 -48.21
N LEU A 11 6.83 -27.36 -48.90
CA LEU A 11 8.17 -27.15 -48.35
C LEU A 11 8.03 -26.12 -47.23
N LEU A 12 8.50 -26.52 -46.04
CA LEU A 12 8.60 -25.68 -44.86
C LEU A 12 9.29 -24.35 -45.19
N SER A 13 8.53 -23.26 -45.16
CA SER A 13 9.04 -21.99 -44.64
C SER A 13 8.49 -21.84 -43.22
N ALA A 14 9.02 -22.65 -42.31
CA ALA A 14 8.99 -22.29 -40.90
C ALA A 14 9.93 -21.08 -40.78
N SER A 15 9.36 -19.89 -40.88
CA SER A 15 10.01 -18.68 -40.38
C SER A 15 10.25 -18.93 -38.90
N GLU A 16 11.48 -19.26 -38.53
CA GLU A 16 11.97 -19.15 -37.17
C GLU A 16 11.64 -17.72 -36.71
N ILE A 17 10.63 -17.59 -35.85
CA ILE A 17 10.41 -16.36 -35.09
C ILE A 17 11.62 -16.29 -34.16
N GLN A 18 12.66 -15.60 -34.58
CA GLN A 18 13.76 -15.23 -33.71
C GLN A 18 13.15 -14.37 -32.60
N ALA A 19 12.99 -14.93 -31.40
CA ALA A 19 12.45 -14.21 -30.27
C ALA A 19 13.28 -12.94 -30.05
N GLN A 20 12.68 -11.77 -30.27
CA GLN A 20 13.30 -10.50 -29.94
C GLN A 20 13.56 -10.47 -28.43
N THR A 21 14.79 -10.20 -28.03
CA THR A 21 15.14 -10.08 -26.61
C THR A 21 14.56 -8.76 -26.07
N THR A 22 13.73 -8.84 -25.03
CA THR A 22 13.11 -7.68 -24.38
C THR A 22 13.85 -7.33 -23.10
N ALA A 23 14.12 -6.05 -22.89
CA ALA A 23 14.52 -5.48 -21.62
C ALA A 23 13.31 -4.88 -20.92
N TYR A 24 13.13 -5.15 -19.63
CA TYR A 24 12.15 -4.44 -18.81
C TYR A 24 12.83 -3.34 -18.01
N GLN A 25 12.36 -2.11 -18.19
CA GLN A 25 12.90 -0.93 -17.54
C GLN A 25 12.07 -0.58 -16.32
N PHE A 26 12.73 -0.29 -15.20
CA PHE A 26 12.19 0.37 -14.02
C PHE A 26 12.82 1.76 -13.94
N LYS A 27 12.00 2.78 -13.69
CA LYS A 27 12.40 4.18 -13.76
C LYS A 27 11.86 4.95 -12.56
N THR A 28 12.72 5.76 -11.98
CA THR A 28 12.39 6.73 -10.94
C THR A 28 12.90 8.10 -11.35
N THR A 29 12.04 9.11 -11.30
CA THR A 29 12.37 10.54 -11.36
C THR A 29 11.79 11.25 -10.14
N ASP A 30 12.20 12.49 -9.90
CA ASP A 30 11.61 13.28 -8.82
C ASP A 30 10.08 13.39 -8.99
N GLY A 31 9.32 12.95 -7.98
CA GLY A 31 7.86 12.87 -8.00
C GLY A 31 7.24 11.67 -8.75
N ASN A 32 8.00 10.87 -9.50
CA ASN A 32 7.49 9.68 -10.20
C ASN A 32 8.39 8.47 -9.92
N PHE A 33 8.00 7.64 -8.97
CA PHE A 33 8.83 6.55 -8.49
C PHE A 33 8.39 5.22 -9.10
N TRP A 34 9.40 4.38 -9.42
CA TRP A 34 9.19 2.96 -9.62
C TRP A 34 8.24 2.56 -10.77
N LYS A 35 8.33 3.27 -11.90
CA LYS A 35 7.54 3.04 -13.12
C LYS A 35 8.17 1.98 -14.00
N MET A 36 7.35 1.15 -14.65
CA MET A 36 7.83 0.06 -15.52
C MET A 36 7.44 0.26 -16.99
N SER A 37 8.38 -0.02 -17.88
CA SER A 37 8.20 -0.08 -19.34
C SER A 37 9.03 -1.21 -19.93
N SER A 38 9.01 -1.37 -21.26
CA SER A 38 9.83 -2.36 -21.96
C SER A 38 10.53 -1.75 -23.17
N LEU A 39 11.71 -2.28 -23.50
CA LEU A 39 12.51 -1.92 -24.67
C LEU A 39 12.94 -3.20 -25.39
N THR A 40 13.11 -3.12 -26.70
CA THR A 40 13.58 -4.24 -27.52
C THR A 40 15.06 -4.10 -27.81
N LEU A 41 15.81 -5.18 -27.66
CA LEU A 41 17.22 -5.23 -28.05
C LEU A 41 17.34 -5.42 -29.57
N SER A 42 18.37 -4.83 -30.14
CA SER A 42 18.66 -4.82 -31.58
C SER A 42 19.92 -5.64 -31.89
N ASP A 43 19.89 -6.40 -32.98
CA ASP A 43 21.10 -6.99 -33.58
C ASP A 43 21.94 -5.97 -34.35
N LYS A 44 21.34 -4.84 -34.72
CA LYS A 44 22.04 -3.77 -35.43
C LYS A 44 22.82 -2.93 -34.43
N VAL A 45 24.10 -2.78 -34.71
CA VAL A 45 25.03 -1.88 -34.00
C VAL A 45 24.57 -0.43 -34.22
N PRO A 46 24.12 0.30 -33.19
CA PRO A 46 23.69 1.70 -33.33
C PRO A 46 24.88 2.67 -33.40
N GLY A 47 26.11 2.19 -33.15
CA GLY A 47 27.35 2.96 -33.06
C GLY A 47 28.33 2.30 -32.09
N LYS A 48 29.33 3.04 -31.59
CA LYS A 48 30.21 2.54 -30.51
C LYS A 48 29.42 2.50 -29.20
N ALA A 49 29.26 1.32 -28.60
CA ALA A 49 28.65 1.19 -27.28
C ALA A 49 29.49 1.93 -26.22
N GLN A 50 28.81 2.65 -25.32
CA GLN A 50 29.43 3.34 -24.19
C GLN A 50 29.80 2.35 -23.11
N VAL A 51 28.93 1.37 -22.85
CA VAL A 51 29.18 0.30 -21.87
C VAL A 51 29.04 -1.05 -22.56
N VAL A 52 30.02 -1.92 -22.32
CA VAL A 52 30.09 -3.28 -22.86
C VAL A 52 29.92 -4.26 -21.71
N ILE A 53 28.96 -5.17 -21.85
CA ILE A 53 28.54 -6.13 -20.83
C ILE A 53 28.79 -7.52 -21.40
N ARG A 54 29.56 -8.33 -20.65
CA ARG A 54 29.91 -9.69 -21.01
C ARG A 54 29.57 -10.62 -19.86
N SER A 55 28.48 -11.37 -19.98
CA SER A 55 28.03 -12.28 -18.90
C SER A 55 29.02 -13.42 -18.63
N SER A 56 29.89 -13.71 -19.60
CA SER A 56 30.98 -14.69 -19.48
C SER A 56 32.20 -14.19 -18.69
N GLN A 57 32.26 -12.91 -18.30
CA GLN A 57 33.41 -12.30 -17.62
C GLN A 57 33.02 -11.62 -16.29
N PRO A 58 32.54 -12.39 -15.29
CA PRO A 58 32.18 -11.81 -13.99
C PRO A 58 33.40 -11.31 -13.21
N GLN A 59 33.18 -10.29 -12.39
CA GLN A 59 34.10 -9.74 -11.41
C GLN A 59 33.88 -10.44 -10.04
N GLN A 60 33.39 -9.73 -9.03
CA GLN A 60 33.09 -10.28 -7.71
C GLN A 60 31.70 -10.92 -7.63
N THR A 61 31.52 -11.79 -6.64
CA THR A 61 30.19 -12.26 -6.22
C THR A 61 29.67 -11.32 -5.15
N PHE A 62 28.49 -10.75 -5.38
CA PHE A 62 27.80 -9.93 -4.40
C PHE A 62 27.04 -10.84 -3.42
N LEU A 63 27.15 -10.56 -2.12
CA LEU A 63 26.69 -11.39 -1.02
C LEU A 63 25.45 -10.85 -0.30
N GLY A 64 25.13 -9.57 -0.46
CA GLY A 64 23.84 -9.05 -0.01
C GLY A 64 23.81 -7.59 0.40
N TRP A 65 22.58 -7.09 0.48
CA TRP A 65 22.23 -5.76 0.94
C TRP A 65 21.64 -5.83 2.34
N GLY A 66 21.95 -4.86 3.18
CA GLY A 66 21.47 -4.80 4.55
C GLY A 66 21.08 -3.43 5.04
N THR A 67 20.60 -3.44 6.28
CA THR A 67 20.31 -2.24 7.07
C THR A 67 20.75 -2.43 8.52
N CYS A 68 20.80 -1.34 9.30
CA CYS A 68 21.15 -1.40 10.72
C CYS A 68 19.92 -1.33 11.63
N PHE A 69 20.01 -2.02 12.77
CA PHE A 69 18.98 -2.09 13.80
C PHE A 69 19.41 -1.27 15.02
N ASN A 70 18.74 -0.13 15.25
CA ASN A 70 19.07 0.84 16.30
C ASN A 70 17.81 1.21 17.13
N GLU A 71 17.97 1.82 18.32
CA GLU A 71 16.84 2.12 19.21
C GLU A 71 15.89 3.19 18.65
N LEU A 72 16.42 4.26 18.03
CA LEU A 72 15.58 5.34 17.50
C LEU A 72 14.78 4.95 16.24
N PRO A 73 15.33 4.15 15.31
CA PRO A 73 14.51 3.49 14.29
C PRO A 73 13.38 2.64 14.87
N TRP A 74 13.62 1.90 15.95
CA TRP A 74 12.56 1.16 16.64
C TRP A 74 11.48 2.09 17.22
N ASP A 75 11.87 3.24 17.77
CA ASP A 75 10.92 4.25 18.25
C ASP A 75 10.11 4.86 17.11
N ALA A 76 10.73 5.18 15.98
CA ALA A 76 10.05 5.70 14.79
C ALA A 76 9.06 4.68 14.21
N TYR A 77 9.47 3.41 14.10
CA TYR A 77 8.60 2.31 13.71
C TYR A 77 7.38 2.19 14.62
N ASN A 78 7.56 2.31 15.94
CA ASN A 78 6.48 2.16 16.91
C ASN A 78 5.42 3.26 16.85
N LEU A 79 5.70 4.41 16.22
CA LEU A 79 4.72 5.47 16.00
C LEU A 79 3.66 5.11 14.96
N LEU A 80 4.00 4.26 13.99
CA LEU A 80 3.14 3.90 12.85
C LEU A 80 1.88 3.12 13.27
N SER A 81 0.87 3.10 12.40
CA SER A 81 -0.29 2.21 12.55
C SER A 81 0.11 0.74 12.40
N ASP A 82 -0.69 -0.20 12.92
CA ASP A 82 -0.37 -1.63 12.81
C ASP A 82 -0.31 -2.11 11.34
N ASN A 83 -1.13 -1.52 10.47
CA ASN A 83 -1.10 -1.79 9.04
C ASN A 83 0.20 -1.28 8.40
N ASP A 84 0.60 -0.04 8.70
CA ASP A 84 1.84 0.54 8.16
C ASP A 84 3.08 -0.19 8.67
N LYS A 85 3.05 -0.63 9.94
CA LYS A 85 4.09 -1.45 10.55
C LYS A 85 4.29 -2.75 9.78
N GLN A 86 3.22 -3.52 9.60
CA GLN A 86 3.28 -4.79 8.86
C GLN A 86 3.71 -4.59 7.41
N LEU A 87 3.17 -3.57 6.75
CA LEU A 87 3.51 -3.26 5.37
C LEU A 87 4.98 -2.86 5.21
N LEU A 88 5.52 -2.04 6.12
CA LEU A 88 6.90 -1.59 6.07
C LEU A 88 7.89 -2.76 6.23
N VAL A 89 7.69 -3.63 7.21
CA VAL A 89 8.58 -4.78 7.43
C VAL A 89 8.56 -5.71 6.22
N LYS A 90 7.38 -5.97 5.64
CA LYS A 90 7.24 -6.73 4.38
C LYS A 90 8.01 -6.08 3.23
N ARG A 91 7.78 -4.79 2.99
CA ARG A 91 8.49 -4.03 1.93
C ARG A 91 10.01 -4.11 2.09
N MET A 92 10.52 -4.06 3.31
CA MET A 92 11.96 -4.07 3.59
C MET A 92 12.61 -5.45 3.47
N PHE A 93 12.00 -6.48 4.08
CA PHE A 93 12.69 -7.75 4.35
C PHE A 93 12.12 -8.94 3.59
N ASN A 94 10.84 -8.92 3.20
CA ASN A 94 10.24 -10.06 2.49
C ASN A 94 11.01 -10.32 1.17
N PRO A 95 11.25 -11.58 0.77
CA PRO A 95 11.92 -11.91 -0.50
C PRO A 95 11.21 -11.40 -1.76
N TYR A 96 9.90 -11.13 -1.68
CA TYR A 96 9.10 -10.47 -2.73
C TYR A 96 8.90 -8.97 -2.47
N GLY A 97 9.51 -8.47 -1.39
CA GLY A 97 9.61 -7.08 -0.94
C GLY A 97 10.12 -6.10 -2.00
N ASP A 98 10.03 -4.82 -1.66
CA ASP A 98 10.67 -3.74 -2.40
C ASP A 98 12.20 -3.83 -2.21
N LEU A 99 12.69 -3.83 -0.97
CA LEU A 99 14.14 -3.80 -0.72
C LEU A 99 14.79 -5.18 -0.64
N ARG A 100 14.04 -6.23 -0.26
CA ARG A 100 14.53 -7.63 -0.21
C ARG A 100 15.83 -7.79 0.59
N LEU A 101 15.95 -7.07 1.71
CA LEU A 101 17.18 -7.04 2.51
C LEU A 101 17.48 -8.41 3.13
N GLN A 102 18.74 -8.80 3.07
CA GLN A 102 19.23 -10.13 3.46
C GLN A 102 20.33 -10.06 4.53
N LYS A 103 20.74 -8.85 4.92
CA LYS A 103 21.82 -8.61 5.88
C LYS A 103 21.35 -7.64 6.96
N GLY A 104 21.74 -7.89 8.20
CA GLY A 104 21.51 -7.00 9.33
C GLY A 104 22.82 -6.52 9.94
N ARG A 105 22.86 -5.28 10.43
CA ARG A 105 23.95 -4.79 11.28
C ARG A 105 23.41 -4.30 12.62
N LEU A 106 24.17 -4.54 13.67
CA LEU A 106 23.84 -4.13 15.04
C LEU A 106 25.08 -3.71 15.82
N SER A 107 24.83 -2.99 16.92
CA SER A 107 25.85 -2.55 17.87
C SER A 107 25.86 -3.45 19.10
N ALA A 108 27.05 -3.76 19.63
CA ALA A 108 27.16 -4.15 21.03
C ALA A 108 27.24 -2.88 21.89
N GLY A 109 26.17 -2.58 22.62
CA GLY A 109 26.01 -1.33 23.38
C GLY A 109 25.53 -0.14 22.54
N ALA A 110 25.52 1.06 23.13
CA ALA A 110 24.99 2.26 22.51
C ALA A 110 25.75 2.69 21.25
N ASN A 111 25.00 3.04 20.19
CA ASN A 111 25.49 3.79 19.03
C ASN A 111 24.97 5.23 19.03
N ASP A 112 25.23 5.98 17.97
CA ASP A 112 24.80 7.37 17.79
C ASP A 112 23.28 7.56 17.62
N TYR A 113 22.52 6.48 17.44
CA TYR A 113 21.05 6.43 17.43
C TYR A 113 20.47 5.52 18.53
N ALA A 114 21.21 5.35 19.64
CA ALA A 114 20.65 4.88 20.90
C ALA A 114 19.89 6.01 21.62
N ARG A 115 19.03 5.67 22.58
CA ARG A 115 18.27 6.65 23.37
C ARG A 115 19.14 7.37 24.40
N GLU A 116 20.16 6.67 24.90
CA GLU A 116 21.11 7.18 25.90
C GLU A 116 22.42 6.36 25.88
N TRP A 117 23.35 6.71 26.77
CA TRP A 117 24.59 5.97 26.97
C TRP A 117 24.34 4.62 27.63
N TYR A 118 24.83 3.53 27.05
CA TYR A 118 24.83 2.22 27.70
C TYR A 118 25.85 1.27 27.07
N SER A 119 26.20 0.24 27.83
CA SER A 119 26.95 -0.93 27.39
C SER A 119 26.30 -2.17 27.99
N CYS A 120 26.46 -3.32 27.33
CA CYS A 120 26.05 -4.62 27.86
C CYS A 120 26.81 -5.02 29.14
N ASP A 121 27.87 -4.32 29.53
CA ASP A 121 28.69 -4.59 30.72
C ASP A 121 29.14 -3.27 31.39
N GLU A 122 28.21 -2.33 31.58
CA GLU A 122 28.50 -1.09 32.29
C GLU A 122 28.40 -1.26 33.81
N ILE A 123 29.42 -0.75 34.52
CA ILE A 123 29.54 -0.76 35.99
C ILE A 123 29.98 0.62 36.49
N ASP A 124 30.24 0.79 37.80
CA ASP A 124 30.81 2.06 38.29
C ASP A 124 32.14 2.36 37.58
N VAL A 125 32.31 3.62 37.19
CA VAL A 125 33.43 4.10 36.38
C VAL A 125 34.81 3.83 37.02
N ASN A 126 34.86 3.67 38.34
CA ASN A 126 36.07 3.40 39.12
C ASN A 126 36.32 1.91 39.37
N GLU A 127 35.42 1.04 38.94
CA GLU A 127 35.52 -0.41 39.09
C GLU A 127 35.93 -1.08 37.76
N THR A 128 36.16 -2.39 37.78
CA THR A 128 36.50 -3.20 36.61
C THR A 128 35.83 -4.56 36.72
N ASP A 129 35.28 -5.07 35.62
CA ASP A 129 34.68 -6.41 35.55
C ASP A 129 35.39 -7.25 34.47
N PHE A 130 36.57 -7.79 34.81
CA PHE A 130 37.35 -8.57 33.85
C PHE A 130 36.72 -9.92 33.49
N GLU A 131 35.83 -10.45 34.34
CA GLU A 131 35.18 -11.75 34.16
C GLU A 131 33.76 -11.62 33.56
N MET A 132 33.32 -10.39 33.29
CA MET A 132 32.01 -10.06 32.71
C MET A 132 30.85 -10.61 33.56
N GLU A 133 30.93 -10.46 34.88
CA GLU A 133 29.91 -10.91 35.83
C GLU A 133 28.59 -10.12 35.68
N HIS A 134 28.67 -8.85 35.26
CA HIS A 134 27.51 -7.97 35.11
C HIS A 134 26.96 -7.91 33.66
N PHE A 135 27.58 -8.66 32.74
CA PHE A 135 27.19 -8.69 31.34
C PHE A 135 25.73 -9.12 31.16
N ASN A 136 24.95 -8.34 30.42
CA ASN A 136 23.58 -8.67 30.02
C ASN A 136 23.16 -7.94 28.73
N ILE A 137 22.08 -8.44 28.11
CA ILE A 137 21.45 -7.85 26.91
C ILE A 137 20.03 -7.36 27.22
N ASP A 138 19.71 -7.07 28.50
CA ASP A 138 18.34 -6.81 28.95
C ASP A 138 17.71 -5.62 28.24
N ARG A 139 18.53 -4.61 27.92
CA ARG A 139 18.07 -3.45 27.15
C ARG A 139 17.70 -3.83 25.72
N ASP A 140 18.56 -4.59 25.05
CA ASP A 140 18.37 -4.98 23.65
C ASP A 140 17.11 -5.86 23.49
N LEU A 141 16.73 -6.62 24.53
CA LEU A 141 15.47 -7.39 24.58
C LEU A 141 14.21 -6.50 24.46
N THR A 142 14.31 -5.20 24.74
CA THR A 142 13.18 -4.26 24.69
C THR A 142 13.10 -3.46 23.38
N THR A 143 14.17 -3.47 22.57
CA THR A 143 14.28 -2.62 21.37
C THR A 143 14.85 -3.38 20.17
N ILE A 144 16.15 -3.66 20.19
CA ILE A 144 16.90 -4.21 19.06
C ILE A 144 16.42 -5.62 18.69
N ILE A 145 16.30 -6.52 19.67
CA ILE A 145 15.92 -7.91 19.43
C ILE A 145 14.48 -8.04 18.90
N PRO A 146 13.47 -7.36 19.46
CA PRO A 146 12.15 -7.30 18.84
C PRO A 146 12.17 -6.82 17.39
N SER A 147 12.96 -5.79 17.08
CA SER A 147 13.06 -5.26 15.71
C SER A 147 13.67 -6.28 14.73
N ILE A 148 14.69 -7.03 15.17
CA ILE A 148 15.31 -8.11 14.41
C ILE A 148 14.33 -9.27 14.20
N LYS A 149 13.56 -9.65 15.22
CA LYS A 149 12.58 -10.74 15.12
C LYS A 149 11.48 -10.45 14.10
N LEU A 150 11.11 -9.18 13.90
CA LEU A 150 10.20 -8.79 12.82
C LEU A 150 10.83 -9.02 11.44
N ALA A 151 12.09 -8.63 11.26
CA ALA A 151 12.80 -8.87 10.00
C ALA A 151 12.95 -10.38 9.71
N LEU A 152 13.32 -11.18 10.72
CA LEU A 152 13.47 -12.62 10.60
C LEU A 152 12.14 -13.35 10.34
N ALA A 153 11.00 -12.79 10.75
CA ALA A 153 9.69 -13.34 10.44
C ALA A 153 9.35 -13.22 8.94
N GLU A 154 9.84 -12.18 8.27
CA GLU A 154 9.69 -12.00 6.82
C GLU A 154 10.80 -12.71 6.03
N ASN A 155 12.02 -12.75 6.56
CA ASN A 155 13.16 -13.41 5.93
C ASN A 155 14.06 -14.10 6.98
N PRO A 156 13.91 -15.41 7.19
CA PRO A 156 14.68 -16.16 8.18
C PRO A 156 16.16 -16.34 7.81
N GLU A 157 16.55 -16.05 6.57
CA GLU A 157 17.93 -16.21 6.06
C GLU A 157 18.83 -15.00 6.35
N ILE A 158 18.31 -13.97 7.04
CA ILE A 158 19.11 -12.79 7.41
C ILE A 158 20.22 -13.20 8.40
N ASP A 159 21.45 -12.83 8.07
CA ASP A 159 22.59 -12.91 8.99
C ASP A 159 23.07 -11.53 9.44
N PHE A 160 23.83 -11.50 10.54
CA PHE A 160 24.14 -10.26 11.24
C PHE A 160 25.64 -9.99 11.36
N PHE A 161 25.99 -8.73 11.10
CA PHE A 161 27.29 -8.14 11.38
C PHE A 161 27.21 -7.29 12.67
N CYS A 162 28.14 -7.50 13.59
CA CYS A 162 28.24 -6.74 14.84
C CYS A 162 29.48 -5.83 14.86
N SER A 163 29.32 -4.60 15.35
CA SER A 163 30.44 -3.71 15.69
C SER A 163 30.04 -2.75 16.82
N PRO A 164 30.82 -2.60 17.89
CA PRO A 164 30.51 -1.64 18.96
C PRO A 164 30.96 -0.21 18.59
N TRP A 165 30.24 0.80 19.05
CA TRP A 165 30.70 2.20 18.95
C TRP A 165 31.63 2.57 20.10
N SER A 166 31.44 1.96 21.27
CA SER A 166 32.33 2.15 22.41
C SER A 166 32.40 0.85 23.22
N PRO A 167 33.57 0.50 23.77
CA PRO A 167 33.63 -0.44 24.89
C PRO A 167 32.96 0.20 26.13
N PRO A 168 32.68 -0.60 27.18
CA PRO A 168 32.28 -0.07 28.49
C PRO A 168 33.20 1.04 28.98
N THR A 169 32.68 2.03 29.70
CA THR A 169 33.48 3.21 30.08
C THR A 169 34.67 2.86 30.95
N TRP A 170 34.56 1.82 31.78
CA TRP A 170 35.64 1.36 32.64
C TRP A 170 36.84 0.81 31.86
N MET A 171 36.67 0.38 30.61
CA MET A 171 37.75 -0.04 29.70
C MET A 171 38.46 1.12 28.98
N LYS A 172 38.00 2.36 29.20
CA LYS A 172 38.51 3.53 28.50
C LYS A 172 39.40 4.41 29.38
N THR A 173 40.40 5.02 28.78
CA THR A 173 41.29 5.97 29.46
C THR A 173 40.57 7.25 29.87
N ASN A 174 39.60 7.70 29.08
CA ASN A 174 38.80 8.90 29.34
C ASN A 174 37.54 8.66 30.17
N LYS A 175 37.19 7.40 30.46
CA LYS A 175 36.05 7.04 31.30
C LYS A 175 34.70 7.64 30.86
N HIS A 176 34.52 7.84 29.54
CA HIS A 176 33.29 8.37 28.95
C HIS A 176 33.05 7.79 27.56
N TYR A 177 31.79 7.76 27.12
CA TYR A 177 31.40 7.25 25.80
C TYR A 177 31.86 8.13 24.64
N ALA A 178 31.60 9.44 24.71
CA ALA A 178 31.96 10.39 23.65
C ALA A 178 33.47 10.71 23.59
N GLN A 179 33.93 11.13 22.41
CA GLN A 179 35.28 11.64 22.19
C GLN A 179 35.33 13.17 22.15
N ARG A 180 34.25 13.83 21.78
CA ARG A 180 34.15 15.29 21.63
C ARG A 180 33.20 15.90 22.63
N LYS A 181 33.53 17.07 23.17
CA LYS A 181 32.63 17.91 23.95
C LYS A 181 31.62 18.63 23.07
N THR A 182 30.34 18.58 23.44
CA THR A 182 29.28 19.43 22.90
C THR A 182 28.43 20.00 24.03
N ASN A 183 27.50 20.90 23.69
CA ASN A 183 26.53 21.44 24.65
C ASN A 183 25.46 20.42 25.07
N THR A 184 25.36 19.29 24.36
CA THR A 184 24.28 18.30 24.51
C THR A 184 24.72 17.02 25.21
N ASN A 185 26.02 16.77 25.33
CA ASN A 185 26.52 15.44 25.70
C ASN A 185 27.25 15.33 27.05
N GLY A 186 27.47 16.45 27.75
CA GLY A 186 28.12 16.46 29.07
C GLY A 186 29.61 16.05 29.09
N CYS A 187 30.21 15.77 27.94
CA CYS A 187 31.60 15.34 27.83
C CYS A 187 32.55 16.50 28.21
N PRO A 188 33.49 16.32 29.15
CA PRO A 188 34.34 17.42 29.62
C PRO A 188 35.58 17.65 28.75
N PHE A 189 35.83 16.84 27.73
CA PHE A 189 37.08 16.83 26.96
C PHE A 189 36.86 16.69 25.45
N ASN A 190 37.94 16.89 24.70
CA ASN A 190 38.04 16.56 23.28
C ASN A 190 39.23 15.62 23.10
N VAL A 191 38.99 14.47 22.48
CA VAL A 191 39.98 13.44 22.21
C VAL A 191 40.28 13.47 20.70
N PRO A 192 41.53 13.75 20.30
CA PRO A 192 41.92 13.66 18.89
C PRO A 192 42.04 12.19 18.47
N PRO A 193 41.43 11.77 17.34
CA PRO A 193 41.61 10.42 16.80
C PRO A 193 43.02 10.25 16.20
N TYR A 194 43.31 9.05 15.66
CA TYR A 194 44.57 8.64 15.00
C TYR A 194 45.79 8.48 15.91
N PHE A 195 46.00 9.39 16.86
CA PHE A 195 47.23 9.46 17.67
C PHE A 195 47.02 9.08 19.13
N ASN A 196 45.82 8.60 19.48
CA ASN A 196 45.43 8.34 20.85
C ASN A 196 44.63 7.04 20.96
N ASP A 197 45.12 6.13 21.79
CA ASP A 197 44.39 4.94 22.23
C ASP A 197 43.48 5.32 23.41
N GLN A 198 42.17 5.30 23.16
CA GLN A 198 41.18 5.48 24.21
C GLN A 198 40.80 4.19 24.90
N PHE A 199 41.01 3.06 24.23
CA PHE A 199 41.03 1.78 24.90
C PHE A 199 42.31 1.65 25.75
N ILE A 200 42.20 1.09 26.96
CA ILE A 200 43.36 0.88 27.83
C ILE A 200 44.27 -0.21 27.26
N ASP A 201 45.51 0.14 26.88
CA ASP A 201 46.54 -0.82 26.41
C ASP A 201 47.13 -1.64 27.57
N ASP A 202 46.32 -2.58 28.08
CA ASP A 202 46.72 -3.57 29.09
C ASP A 202 46.10 -4.94 28.73
N PRO A 203 46.89 -6.05 28.77
CA PRO A 203 46.42 -7.38 28.40
C PRO A 203 45.16 -7.87 29.10
N ARG A 204 44.87 -7.41 30.33
CA ARG A 204 43.66 -7.78 31.07
C ARG A 204 42.40 -7.22 30.38
N TYR A 205 42.47 -5.99 29.90
CA TYR A 205 41.38 -5.33 29.21
C TYR A 205 41.15 -5.94 27.83
N TYR A 206 42.21 -6.28 27.07
CA TYR A 206 42.06 -6.97 25.80
C TYR A 206 41.38 -8.33 25.94
N LYS A 207 41.76 -9.12 26.95
CA LYS A 207 41.11 -10.42 27.23
C LYS A 207 39.65 -10.25 27.62
N ALA A 208 39.35 -9.33 28.52
CA ALA A 208 37.97 -9.02 28.90
C ALA A 208 37.14 -8.58 27.70
N TYR A 209 37.70 -7.78 26.78
CA TYR A 209 36.99 -7.34 25.60
C TYR A 209 36.74 -8.47 24.57
N CYS A 210 37.65 -9.44 24.47
CA CYS A 210 37.38 -10.67 23.71
C CYS A 210 36.21 -11.46 24.33
N LEU A 211 36.19 -11.60 25.66
CA LEU A 211 35.09 -12.26 26.38
C LEU A 211 33.77 -11.50 26.23
N TYR A 212 33.79 -10.16 26.22
CA TYR A 212 32.62 -9.32 25.98
C TYR A 212 31.96 -9.65 24.63
N PHE A 213 32.75 -9.73 23.56
CA PHE A 213 32.24 -10.11 22.24
C PHE A 213 31.68 -11.53 22.20
N ASP A 214 32.37 -12.49 22.82
CA ASP A 214 31.93 -13.88 22.88
C ASP A 214 30.61 -14.03 23.63
N LYS A 215 30.48 -13.38 24.79
CA LYS A 215 29.22 -13.33 25.54
C LYS A 215 28.10 -12.68 24.75
N PHE A 216 28.37 -11.59 24.05
CA PHE A 216 27.39 -10.92 23.21
C PHE A 216 26.90 -11.80 22.05
N ILE A 217 27.82 -12.46 21.34
CA ILE A 217 27.49 -13.39 20.26
C ILE A 217 26.66 -14.56 20.78
N ASN A 218 27.05 -15.16 21.90
CA ASN A 218 26.32 -16.29 22.49
C ASN A 218 24.92 -15.86 22.98
N ALA A 219 24.79 -14.71 23.64
CA ALA A 219 23.51 -14.19 24.11
C ALA A 219 22.53 -13.90 22.95
N TYR A 220 23.02 -13.34 21.83
CA TYR A 220 22.18 -13.15 20.64
C TYR A 220 21.82 -14.47 19.95
N LYS A 221 22.75 -15.44 19.93
CA LYS A 221 22.49 -16.79 19.42
C LYS A 221 21.38 -17.50 20.21
N GLU A 222 21.34 -17.34 21.53
CA GLU A 222 20.25 -17.84 22.39
C GLU A 222 18.89 -17.21 22.06
N GLN A 223 18.88 -16.02 21.46
CA GLN A 223 17.67 -15.36 20.95
C GLN A 223 17.29 -15.77 19.52
N GLY A 224 18.03 -16.72 18.92
CA GLY A 224 17.85 -17.16 17.54
C GLY A 224 18.44 -16.21 16.50
N ILE A 225 19.34 -15.30 16.89
CA ILE A 225 19.96 -14.30 16.01
C ILE A 225 21.40 -14.72 15.71
N ASN A 226 21.69 -15.01 14.44
CA ASN A 226 22.99 -15.50 14.03
C ASN A 226 23.95 -14.37 13.64
N ILE A 227 24.85 -14.00 14.54
CA ILE A 227 25.95 -13.06 14.25
C ILE A 227 27.07 -13.82 13.53
N THR A 228 27.29 -13.50 12.25
CA THR A 228 28.25 -14.19 11.38
C THR A 228 29.52 -13.41 11.15
N SER A 229 29.52 -12.11 11.43
CA SER A 229 30.70 -11.25 11.26
C SER A 229 30.88 -10.25 12.41
N LEU A 230 32.13 -9.94 12.75
CA LEU A 230 32.48 -9.01 13.83
C LEU A 230 33.60 -8.04 13.39
N ALA A 231 33.40 -6.76 13.67
CA ALA A 231 34.46 -5.76 13.68
C ALA A 231 34.67 -5.27 15.12
N TYR A 232 35.92 -5.08 15.52
CA TYR A 232 36.25 -4.74 16.90
C TYR A 232 35.77 -3.35 17.35
N GLN A 233 35.58 -2.42 16.40
CA GLN A 233 35.27 -1.03 16.67
C GLN A 233 34.62 -0.38 15.45
N ASN A 234 33.56 0.39 15.67
CA ASN A 234 33.03 1.32 14.70
C ASN A 234 33.87 2.60 14.66
N GLU A 235 34.29 3.04 13.47
CA GLU A 235 34.91 4.35 13.21
C GLU A 235 36.01 4.78 14.19
N ALA A 236 37.06 3.95 14.34
CA ALA A 236 38.17 4.22 15.26
C ALA A 236 38.92 5.55 14.99
N TYR A 237 38.66 6.19 13.85
CA TYR A 237 39.33 7.42 13.42
C TYR A 237 38.40 8.65 13.40
N SER A 238 37.22 8.56 14.01
CA SER A 238 36.25 9.67 14.14
C SER A 238 36.34 10.39 15.49
N ASN A 239 36.23 11.72 15.49
CA ASN A 239 36.08 12.53 16.72
C ASN A 239 34.59 12.82 17.02
N THR A 240 33.94 11.91 17.73
CA THR A 240 32.48 11.84 17.82
C THR A 240 31.89 12.50 19.09
N PRO A 241 30.75 13.20 18.98
CA PRO A 241 30.00 13.71 20.14
C PRO A 241 29.12 12.63 20.82
N TYR A 242 28.98 11.47 20.18
CA TYR A 242 28.22 10.28 20.57
C TYR A 242 29.20 9.12 20.89
N PRO A 243 28.76 7.89 21.23
CA PRO A 243 29.68 6.80 21.60
C PRO A 243 30.78 6.61 20.54
N GLY A 244 32.03 6.48 21.00
CA GLY A 244 33.19 6.33 20.12
C GLY A 244 34.43 5.91 20.90
N CYS A 245 35.32 5.11 20.31
CA CYS A 245 36.61 4.80 20.90
C CYS A 245 37.72 4.82 19.84
N SER A 246 38.73 5.68 20.04
CA SER A 246 39.83 5.79 19.09
C SER A 246 40.91 4.76 19.40
N TRP A 247 41.49 4.24 18.35
CA TRP A 247 42.59 3.29 18.39
C TRP A 247 43.66 3.74 17.41
N THR A 248 44.92 3.66 17.82
CA THR A 248 46.05 3.83 16.92
C THR A 248 46.20 2.57 16.05
N ALA A 249 46.67 2.73 14.82
CA ALA A 249 46.83 1.61 13.88
C ALA A 249 47.71 0.48 14.44
N LYS A 250 48.78 0.83 15.17
CA LYS A 250 49.63 -0.13 15.89
C LYS A 250 48.85 -0.95 16.92
N THR A 251 48.06 -0.29 17.76
CA THR A 251 47.30 -0.95 18.83
C THR A 251 46.16 -1.79 18.25
N THR A 252 45.50 -1.33 17.19
CA THR A 252 44.54 -2.12 16.41
C THR A 252 45.16 -3.40 15.90
N GLY A 253 46.29 -3.32 15.18
CA GLY A 253 46.99 -4.49 14.65
C GLY A 253 47.35 -5.49 15.75
N LYS A 254 47.93 -5.02 16.86
CA LYS A 254 48.24 -5.83 18.05
C LYS A 254 47.01 -6.54 18.60
N PHE A 255 45.92 -5.81 18.84
CA PHE A 255 44.70 -6.39 19.40
C PHE A 255 44.11 -7.48 18.48
N LEU A 256 44.04 -7.21 17.17
CA LEU A 256 43.51 -8.16 16.20
C LEU A 256 44.37 -9.43 16.10
N ALA A 257 45.70 -9.28 15.99
CA ALA A 257 46.60 -10.40 15.72
C ALA A 257 46.97 -11.23 16.96
N GLU A 258 47.05 -10.59 18.14
CA GLU A 258 47.53 -11.25 19.37
C GLU A 258 46.42 -11.62 20.35
N TYR A 259 45.23 -11.03 20.24
CA TYR A 259 44.12 -11.23 21.19
C TYR A 259 42.83 -11.67 20.51
N LEU A 260 42.17 -10.78 19.75
CA LEU A 260 40.83 -11.06 19.20
C LEU A 260 40.84 -12.23 18.22
N GLY A 261 41.78 -12.21 17.26
CA GLY A 261 41.91 -13.25 16.25
C GLY A 261 42.08 -14.65 16.82
N PRO A 262 43.12 -14.91 17.63
CA PRO A 262 43.32 -16.19 18.29
C PRO A 262 42.12 -16.62 19.15
N TYR A 263 41.58 -15.72 19.97
CA TYR A 263 40.46 -16.02 20.85
C TYR A 263 39.22 -16.46 20.06
N MET A 264 38.85 -15.71 19.02
CA MET A 264 37.65 -16.02 18.23
C MET A 264 37.82 -17.26 17.37
N ARG A 265 39.03 -17.57 16.87
CA ARG A 265 39.24 -18.85 16.17
C ARG A 265 39.08 -20.06 17.08
N GLU A 266 39.35 -19.92 18.36
CA GLU A 266 39.14 -20.98 19.36
C GLU A 266 37.66 -21.08 19.79
N HIS A 267 37.00 -19.95 20.09
CA HIS A 267 35.69 -19.93 20.73
C HIS A 267 34.51 -19.78 19.73
N GLN A 268 34.76 -19.13 18.60
CA GLN A 268 33.78 -18.81 17.54
C GLN A 268 34.36 -19.11 16.14
N PRO A 269 34.74 -20.37 15.84
CA PRO A 269 35.58 -20.72 14.68
C PRO A 269 34.99 -20.36 13.30
N ASN A 270 33.66 -20.19 13.22
CA ASN A 270 32.96 -19.81 11.98
C ASN A 270 32.71 -18.30 11.86
N LEU A 271 33.10 -17.51 12.85
CA LEU A 271 32.90 -16.07 12.85
C LEU A 271 33.90 -15.39 11.90
N LYS A 272 33.37 -14.64 10.94
CA LYS A 272 34.18 -13.80 10.07
C LYS A 272 34.67 -12.58 10.85
N LEU A 273 35.97 -12.32 10.82
CA LEU A 273 36.54 -11.13 11.45
C LEU A 273 36.84 -10.06 10.41
N ILE A 274 36.43 -8.83 10.71
CA ILE A 274 36.62 -7.64 9.89
C ILE A 274 37.63 -6.74 10.60
N ILE A 275 38.63 -6.25 9.86
CA ILE A 275 39.73 -5.43 10.41
C ILE A 275 39.22 -4.20 11.17
N GLY A 276 38.09 -3.65 10.75
CA GLY A 276 37.41 -2.53 11.38
C GLY A 276 36.38 -1.94 10.42
N THR A 277 35.55 -1.01 10.89
CA THR A 277 34.78 -0.15 9.99
C THR A 277 35.63 1.08 9.67
N MET A 278 36.43 0.98 8.62
CA MET A 278 37.50 1.94 8.34
C MET A 278 36.93 3.21 7.72
N ASN A 279 36.87 4.28 8.50
CA ASN A 279 36.33 5.59 8.10
C ASN A 279 37.38 6.60 7.62
N THR A 280 38.61 6.15 7.39
CA THR A 280 39.75 6.99 7.01
C THR A 280 40.27 6.63 5.62
N GLY A 281 40.67 7.64 4.84
CA GLY A 281 41.35 7.48 3.56
C GLY A 281 42.87 7.28 3.66
N SER A 282 43.44 7.26 4.87
CA SER A 282 44.89 7.18 5.08
C SER A 282 45.45 5.79 4.82
N LEU A 283 46.14 5.60 3.68
CA LEU A 283 46.77 4.32 3.33
C LEU A 283 47.77 3.84 4.41
N ASP A 284 48.51 4.76 5.04
CA ASP A 284 49.50 4.42 6.08
C ASP A 284 48.85 3.74 7.29
N VAL A 285 47.62 4.11 7.63
CA VAL A 285 46.86 3.48 8.71
C VAL A 285 46.57 2.02 8.38
N TYR A 286 46.06 1.73 7.17
CA TYR A 286 45.80 0.36 6.73
C TYR A 286 47.08 -0.46 6.69
N GLU A 287 48.15 0.06 6.07
CA GLU A 287 49.41 -0.66 5.94
C GLU A 287 50.06 -0.94 7.30
N GLN A 288 49.96 -0.03 8.27
CA GLN A 288 50.46 -0.28 9.61
C GLN A 288 49.68 -1.39 10.32
N ILE A 289 48.35 -1.47 10.16
CA ILE A 289 47.56 -2.58 10.70
C ILE A 289 47.94 -3.88 9.99
N LEU A 290 47.88 -3.88 8.65
CA LEU A 290 48.06 -5.05 7.79
C LEU A 290 49.50 -5.62 7.80
N SER A 291 50.49 -4.81 8.16
CA SER A 291 51.87 -5.29 8.36
C SER A 291 52.09 -5.97 9.71
N THR A 292 51.07 -6.03 10.59
CA THR A 292 51.18 -6.73 11.87
C THR A 292 51.35 -8.23 11.64
N PRO A 293 52.38 -8.88 12.23
CA PRO A 293 52.60 -10.31 12.05
C PRO A 293 51.37 -11.15 12.40
N ASN A 294 51.06 -12.16 11.58
CA ASN A 294 49.94 -13.10 11.72
C ASN A 294 48.53 -12.53 11.48
N ILE A 295 48.36 -11.26 11.10
CA ILE A 295 47.01 -10.71 10.89
C ILE A 295 46.21 -11.48 9.83
N ASP A 296 46.87 -11.88 8.74
CA ASP A 296 46.27 -12.69 7.64
C ASP A 296 45.80 -14.09 8.08
N LYS A 297 46.22 -14.59 9.26
CA LYS A 297 45.73 -15.88 9.78
C LYS A 297 44.32 -15.77 10.39
N TYR A 298 43.95 -14.56 10.80
CA TYR A 298 42.79 -14.33 11.64
C TYR A 298 41.75 -13.40 11.00
N MET A 299 42.18 -12.47 10.15
CA MET A 299 41.29 -11.47 9.56
C MET A 299 40.82 -11.91 8.17
N ASP A 300 39.53 -11.74 7.90
CA ASP A 300 38.90 -12.24 6.67
C ASP A 300 38.51 -11.09 5.71
N ALA A 301 38.21 -9.91 6.26
CA ALA A 301 37.67 -8.80 5.48
C ALA A 301 38.13 -7.42 5.98
N ILE A 302 38.01 -6.42 5.12
CA ILE A 302 38.17 -5.00 5.44
C ILE A 302 36.81 -4.31 5.30
N GLY A 303 36.36 -3.63 6.35
CA GLY A 303 35.18 -2.79 6.32
C GLY A 303 35.54 -1.37 5.91
N PHE A 304 34.76 -0.75 5.04
CA PHE A 304 34.97 0.62 4.54
C PHE A 304 33.75 1.50 4.81
N GLN A 305 34.02 2.74 5.23
CA GLN A 305 33.05 3.83 5.44
C GLN A 305 33.69 5.17 5.04
N TRP A 306 32.89 6.19 4.75
CA TRP A 306 33.33 7.58 4.54
C TRP A 306 34.60 7.69 3.65
N GLU A 307 35.65 8.34 4.15
CA GLU A 307 36.92 8.51 3.44
C GLU A 307 37.62 7.19 3.10
N GLY A 308 37.29 6.09 3.78
CA GLY A 308 37.77 4.75 3.46
C GLY A 308 37.41 4.30 2.05
N ALA A 309 36.30 4.81 1.49
CA ALA A 309 35.94 4.61 0.08
C ALA A 309 37.07 5.01 -0.88
N ASN A 310 37.76 6.12 -0.57
CA ASN A 310 38.86 6.64 -1.40
C ASN A 310 40.12 5.76 -1.34
N ALA A 311 40.33 5.03 -0.24
CA ALA A 311 41.50 4.16 -0.05
C ALA A 311 41.31 2.76 -0.66
N MET A 312 40.06 2.30 -0.77
CA MET A 312 39.66 0.94 -1.11
C MET A 312 40.36 0.40 -2.36
N LYS A 313 40.39 1.16 -3.46
CA LYS A 313 41.00 0.73 -4.73
C LYS A 313 42.47 0.34 -4.58
N GLU A 314 43.24 1.16 -3.87
CA GLU A 314 44.67 0.93 -3.70
C GLU A 314 44.95 -0.16 -2.64
N ILE A 315 44.16 -0.20 -1.56
CA ILE A 315 44.28 -1.23 -0.52
C ILE A 315 43.96 -2.61 -1.09
N LEU A 316 42.85 -2.78 -1.80
CA LEU A 316 42.46 -4.07 -2.38
C LEU A 316 43.39 -4.51 -3.52
N ARG A 317 44.07 -3.57 -4.19
CA ARG A 317 45.13 -3.89 -5.16
C ARG A 317 46.36 -4.50 -4.47
N ARG A 318 46.72 -4.01 -3.29
CA ARG A 318 47.89 -4.48 -2.51
C ARG A 318 47.59 -5.72 -1.69
N HIS A 319 46.36 -5.83 -1.20
CA HIS A 319 45.90 -6.89 -0.30
C HIS A 319 44.64 -7.59 -0.84
N PRO A 320 44.74 -8.26 -2.02
CA PRO A 320 43.60 -8.86 -2.71
C PRO A 320 43.01 -10.09 -1.99
N GLN A 321 43.64 -10.59 -0.92
CA GLN A 321 43.16 -11.72 -0.15
C GLN A 321 41.95 -11.39 0.73
N TYR A 322 41.73 -10.11 1.07
CA TYR A 322 40.63 -9.70 1.93
C TYR A 322 39.35 -9.44 1.15
N GLU A 323 38.23 -9.85 1.72
CA GLU A 323 36.92 -9.43 1.27
C GLU A 323 36.70 -7.93 1.58
N ALA A 324 36.04 -7.20 0.68
CA ALA A 324 35.69 -5.80 0.86
C ALA A 324 34.22 -5.66 1.25
N ILE A 325 33.95 -5.07 2.41
CA ILE A 325 32.59 -4.85 2.93
C ILE A 325 32.39 -3.35 3.10
N GLN A 326 31.30 -2.81 2.56
CA GLN A 326 30.84 -1.48 2.94
C GLN A 326 29.97 -1.66 4.18
N THR A 327 30.32 -1.02 5.30
CA THR A 327 29.73 -1.35 6.61
C THR A 327 28.69 -0.35 7.11
N GLU A 328 28.60 0.83 6.50
CA GLU A 328 27.60 1.88 6.78
C GLU A 328 27.61 2.95 5.69
N ASN A 329 26.44 3.33 5.16
CA ASN A 329 26.38 4.40 4.16
C ASN A 329 26.53 5.76 4.84
N GLU A 330 26.98 6.74 4.08
CA GLU A 330 27.10 8.10 4.61
C GLU A 330 25.73 8.62 5.08
N CYS A 331 25.67 9.11 6.31
CA CYS A 331 24.40 9.29 7.02
C CYS A 331 23.55 10.48 6.54
N GLY A 332 24.08 11.34 5.68
CA GLY A 332 23.37 12.52 5.17
C GLY A 332 23.16 13.64 6.21
N SER A 333 22.22 14.54 5.93
CA SER A 333 22.01 15.79 6.68
C SER A 333 20.56 16.05 7.13
N GLY A 334 19.67 15.06 6.99
CA GLY A 334 18.25 15.16 7.36
C GLY A 334 17.38 15.91 6.34
N THR A 335 17.83 16.04 5.08
CA THR A 335 17.08 16.71 4.01
C THR A 335 15.99 15.83 3.40
N PHE A 336 16.21 14.50 3.35
CA PHE A 336 15.32 13.52 2.73
C PHE A 336 14.87 13.90 1.29
N ASP A 337 15.75 14.57 0.54
CA ASP A 337 15.48 15.14 -0.78
C ASP A 337 16.11 14.31 -1.91
N TRP A 338 15.90 14.74 -3.17
CA TRP A 338 16.46 14.05 -4.33
C TRP A 338 17.99 13.95 -4.29
N ASN A 339 18.66 14.99 -3.79
CA ASN A 339 20.13 14.99 -3.71
C ASN A 339 20.65 13.91 -2.76
N ALA A 340 19.97 13.70 -1.63
CA ALA A 340 20.25 12.58 -0.75
C ALA A 340 20.07 11.22 -1.46
N GLY A 341 18.99 11.06 -2.22
CA GLY A 341 18.76 9.86 -3.04
C GLY A 341 19.84 9.65 -4.10
N ALA A 342 20.22 10.70 -4.81
CA ALA A 342 21.27 10.66 -5.84
C ALA A 342 22.63 10.29 -5.24
N HIS A 343 22.95 10.84 -4.06
CA HIS A 343 24.17 10.49 -3.32
C HIS A 343 24.19 9.01 -2.93
N THR A 344 23.09 8.48 -2.38
CA THR A 344 22.95 7.04 -2.07
C THR A 344 23.15 6.17 -3.31
N PHE A 345 22.57 6.56 -4.45
CA PHE A 345 22.73 5.84 -5.71
C PHE A 345 24.18 5.83 -6.21
N GLN A 346 24.88 6.95 -6.09
CA GLN A 346 26.29 7.10 -6.47
C GLN A 346 27.20 6.28 -5.56
N LEU A 347 26.96 6.28 -4.25
CA LEU A 347 27.73 5.46 -3.30
C LEU A 347 27.59 3.97 -3.61
N ALA A 348 26.37 3.46 -3.82
CA ALA A 348 26.17 2.06 -4.17
C ALA A 348 26.92 1.68 -5.46
N ASN A 349 26.89 2.54 -6.48
CA ASN A 349 27.67 2.36 -7.71
C ASN A 349 29.18 2.28 -7.43
N HIS A 350 29.70 3.25 -6.67
CA HIS A 350 31.11 3.36 -6.34
C HIS A 350 31.63 2.12 -5.60
N TYR A 351 30.92 1.65 -4.57
CA TYR A 351 31.35 0.49 -3.80
C TYR A 351 31.31 -0.80 -4.64
N LEU A 352 30.31 -0.98 -5.50
CA LEU A 352 30.28 -2.12 -6.42
C LEU A 352 31.38 -2.05 -7.48
N ALA A 353 31.74 -0.85 -7.96
CA ALA A 353 32.88 -0.64 -8.86
C ALA A 353 34.22 -1.06 -8.24
N ASN A 354 34.30 -0.97 -6.91
CA ASN A 354 35.50 -1.25 -6.13
C ASN A 354 35.43 -2.60 -5.40
N LYS A 355 34.69 -3.55 -5.96
CA LYS A 355 34.65 -4.96 -5.55
C LYS A 355 34.06 -5.25 -4.18
N VAL A 356 33.24 -4.35 -3.63
CA VAL A 356 32.48 -4.64 -2.42
C VAL A 356 31.53 -5.81 -2.66
N THR A 357 31.49 -6.71 -1.68
CA THR A 357 30.64 -7.90 -1.68
C THR A 357 29.38 -7.71 -0.84
N THR A 358 29.38 -6.83 0.15
CA THR A 358 28.24 -6.60 1.04
C THR A 358 28.10 -5.12 1.36
N TYR A 359 26.87 -4.60 1.38
CA TYR A 359 26.58 -3.19 1.63
C TYR A 359 25.47 -3.03 2.67
N TYR A 360 25.67 -2.15 3.65
CA TYR A 360 24.71 -1.82 4.70
C TYR A 360 24.28 -0.35 4.63
N TYR A 361 22.97 -0.12 4.58
CA TYR A 361 22.37 1.17 4.88
C TYR A 361 22.32 1.37 6.40
N TRP A 362 22.49 2.59 6.90
CA TRP A 362 22.52 2.91 8.32
C TRP A 362 21.11 2.87 8.93
N ASN A 363 20.46 4.02 9.10
CA ASN A 363 19.11 4.07 9.65
C ASN A 363 18.05 3.90 8.55
N ALA A 364 17.35 2.76 8.52
CA ALA A 364 16.26 2.55 7.57
C ALA A 364 15.07 3.49 7.78
N ILE A 365 14.75 3.79 9.04
CA ILE A 365 13.58 4.57 9.42
C ILE A 365 13.95 5.56 10.53
N LEU A 366 13.56 6.82 10.37
CA LEU A 366 13.72 7.85 11.39
C LEU A 366 12.47 8.74 11.43
N LYS A 367 12.21 9.37 12.57
CA LYS A 367 11.10 10.34 12.69
C LYS A 367 11.58 11.77 12.45
N ASP A 368 10.66 12.58 11.94
CA ASP A 368 10.82 14.03 11.75
C ASP A 368 12.15 14.35 11.02
N ASN A 369 13.03 15.15 11.63
CA ASN A 369 14.32 15.54 11.05
C ASN A 369 15.45 14.55 11.34
N GLY A 370 15.17 13.38 11.92
CA GLY A 370 16.18 12.35 12.15
C GLY A 370 17.29 12.76 13.13
N ILE A 371 16.96 13.49 14.21
CA ILE A 371 17.93 14.00 15.18
C ILE A 371 18.15 12.99 16.31
N SER A 372 19.41 12.64 16.58
CA SER A 372 19.82 11.84 17.74
C SER A 372 19.81 12.64 19.07
N PRO A 373 19.81 11.98 20.24
CA PRO A 373 19.93 12.63 21.55
C PRO A 373 21.16 13.54 21.69
N TRP A 374 22.21 13.31 20.90
CA TRP A 374 23.43 14.11 20.92
C TRP A 374 23.44 15.26 19.91
N GLY A 375 22.33 15.48 19.19
CA GLY A 375 22.17 16.56 18.22
C GLY A 375 22.75 16.27 16.84
N TRP A 376 23.14 15.01 16.57
CA TRP A 376 23.56 14.55 15.25
C TRP A 376 22.33 14.30 14.38
N ILE A 377 22.32 14.86 13.16
CA ILE A 377 21.18 14.84 12.23
C ILE A 377 21.53 13.90 11.07
N GLN A 378 20.60 13.03 10.68
CA GLN A 378 20.80 12.08 9.58
C GLN A 378 19.53 11.86 8.76
N ASN A 379 19.75 11.35 7.55
CA ASN A 379 18.74 10.83 6.65
C ASN A 379 18.34 9.38 6.98
N ALA A 380 17.27 8.93 6.32
CA ALA A 380 16.76 7.57 6.38
C ALA A 380 15.97 7.26 5.11
N MET A 381 15.83 5.97 4.78
CA MET A 381 14.98 5.54 3.66
C MET A 381 13.50 5.85 3.92
N VAL A 382 13.06 5.78 5.18
CA VAL A 382 11.69 6.10 5.57
C VAL A 382 11.67 7.19 6.63
N GLN A 383 11.00 8.29 6.34
CA GLN A 383 10.76 9.39 7.25
C GLN A 383 9.36 9.22 7.88
N VAL A 384 9.26 9.18 9.21
CA VAL A 384 7.97 9.14 9.92
C VAL A 384 7.62 10.54 10.39
N ASN A 385 6.46 11.05 10.01
CA ASN A 385 5.92 12.26 10.63
C ASN A 385 5.35 11.89 12.00
N SER A 386 5.94 12.39 13.08
CA SER A 386 5.51 12.01 14.43
C SER A 386 4.13 12.57 14.82
N GLY A 387 3.71 13.67 14.20
CA GLY A 387 2.41 14.31 14.44
C GLY A 387 1.25 13.54 13.78
N THR A 388 1.42 13.11 12.53
CA THR A 388 0.41 12.34 11.79
C THR A 388 0.55 10.83 11.95
N LYS A 389 1.72 10.35 12.41
CA LYS A 389 2.08 8.93 12.54
C LYS A 389 2.10 8.17 11.22
N THR A 390 2.41 8.87 10.13
CA THR A 390 2.43 8.30 8.78
C THR A 390 3.87 8.18 8.25
N PRO A 391 4.17 7.13 7.47
CA PRO A 391 5.47 6.98 6.82
C PRO A 391 5.54 7.78 5.51
N ARG A 392 6.74 8.23 5.15
CA ARG A 392 7.10 8.78 3.84
C ARG A 392 8.34 8.05 3.32
N TYR A 393 8.22 7.40 2.18
CA TYR A 393 9.34 6.78 1.48
C TYR A 393 10.13 7.85 0.74
N THR A 394 11.41 8.00 1.08
CA THR A 394 12.26 9.10 0.61
C THR A 394 12.92 8.75 -0.73
N PRO A 395 13.50 9.71 -1.46
CA PRO A 395 14.28 9.39 -2.66
C PRO A 395 15.42 8.38 -2.41
N GLU A 396 15.97 8.32 -1.20
CA GLU A 396 16.97 7.31 -0.80
C GLU A 396 16.39 5.89 -0.76
N TYR A 397 15.12 5.72 -0.37
CA TYR A 397 14.44 4.43 -0.45
C TYR A 397 14.45 3.89 -1.88
N TYR A 398 14.04 4.71 -2.84
CA TYR A 398 13.96 4.28 -4.23
C TYR A 398 15.33 4.13 -4.87
N ALA A 399 16.29 5.02 -4.54
CA ALA A 399 17.68 4.89 -4.96
C ALA A 399 18.27 3.54 -4.53
N TYR A 400 18.06 3.14 -3.27
CA TYR A 400 18.51 1.85 -2.75
C TYR A 400 17.75 0.69 -3.40
N CYS A 401 16.43 0.82 -3.56
CA CYS A 401 15.57 -0.18 -4.21
C CYS A 401 16.08 -0.54 -5.62
N HIS A 402 16.53 0.44 -6.42
CA HIS A 402 17.10 0.21 -7.76
C HIS A 402 18.30 -0.75 -7.77
N TYR A 403 19.01 -0.90 -6.65
CA TYR A 403 20.06 -1.90 -6.46
C TYR A 403 19.54 -3.16 -5.77
N THR A 404 18.89 -3.00 -4.60
CA THR A 404 18.59 -4.14 -3.72
C THR A 404 17.51 -5.06 -4.26
N HIS A 405 16.52 -4.51 -4.96
CA HIS A 405 15.42 -5.26 -5.56
C HIS A 405 15.90 -6.22 -6.66
N PHE A 406 16.92 -5.80 -7.42
CA PHE A 406 17.34 -6.45 -8.66
C PHE A 406 18.67 -7.20 -8.56
N ILE A 407 19.52 -6.87 -7.59
CA ILE A 407 20.84 -7.53 -7.40
C ILE A 407 20.79 -8.34 -6.10
N PRO A 408 20.18 -9.55 -6.09
CA PRO A 408 20.12 -10.39 -4.90
C PRO A 408 21.50 -10.99 -4.55
N ALA A 409 21.62 -11.57 -3.35
CA ALA A 409 22.81 -12.32 -2.97
C ALA A 409 23.11 -13.45 -3.97
N GLY A 410 24.39 -13.72 -4.21
CA GLY A 410 24.87 -14.67 -5.20
C GLY A 410 25.04 -14.10 -6.61
N SER A 411 24.54 -12.89 -6.86
CA SER A 411 24.73 -12.20 -8.14
C SER A 411 26.23 -12.01 -8.45
N LYS A 412 26.60 -12.12 -9.71
CA LYS A 412 27.96 -11.82 -10.19
C LYS A 412 27.97 -10.41 -10.77
N ILE A 413 28.76 -9.51 -10.22
CA ILE A 413 28.95 -8.18 -10.82
C ILE A 413 29.73 -8.38 -12.13
N LEU A 414 29.31 -7.73 -13.22
CA LEU A 414 29.90 -7.90 -14.55
C LEU A 414 30.75 -6.70 -14.95
N THR A 415 30.10 -5.57 -15.17
CA THR A 415 30.70 -4.29 -15.56
C THR A 415 30.13 -3.20 -14.67
N THR A 416 31.02 -2.39 -14.09
CA THR A 416 30.64 -1.14 -13.44
C THR A 416 31.45 -0.01 -14.07
N ASP A 417 30.76 1.02 -14.54
CA ASP A 417 31.34 2.22 -15.12
C ASP A 417 30.86 3.43 -14.29
N GLU A 418 31.71 3.87 -13.38
CA GLU A 418 31.44 5.02 -12.51
C GLU A 418 31.24 6.31 -13.32
N SER A 419 31.94 6.46 -14.46
CA SER A 419 31.84 7.67 -15.29
C SER A 419 30.48 7.79 -16.00
N GLN A 420 29.86 6.64 -16.29
CA GLN A 420 28.51 6.57 -16.85
C GLN A 420 27.44 6.33 -15.77
N LEU A 421 27.84 6.17 -14.51
CA LEU A 421 26.97 5.81 -13.39
C LEU A 421 26.18 4.52 -13.66
N VAL A 422 26.86 3.51 -14.19
CA VAL A 422 26.28 2.20 -14.57
C VAL A 422 26.88 1.08 -13.74
N THR A 423 26.05 0.20 -13.19
CA THR A 423 26.44 -1.08 -12.57
C THR A 423 25.67 -2.20 -13.25
N THR A 424 26.32 -3.32 -13.54
CA THR A 424 25.67 -4.48 -14.15
C THR A 424 25.97 -5.77 -13.41
N ALA A 425 25.00 -6.67 -13.36
CA ALA A 425 25.11 -7.93 -12.65
C ALA A 425 24.41 -9.07 -13.40
N LEU A 426 24.89 -10.29 -13.22
CA LEU A 426 24.20 -11.52 -13.57
C LEU A 426 23.61 -12.15 -12.31
N THR A 427 22.28 -12.23 -12.21
CA THR A 427 21.61 -12.85 -11.06
C THR A 427 21.77 -14.37 -11.07
N PRO A 428 21.64 -15.06 -9.93
CA PRO A 428 21.65 -16.52 -9.87
C PRO A 428 20.62 -17.20 -10.79
N GLU A 429 19.50 -16.52 -11.05
CA GLU A 429 18.43 -16.98 -11.94
C GLU A 429 18.71 -16.77 -13.44
N GLY A 430 19.84 -16.15 -13.80
CA GLY A 430 20.25 -15.94 -15.19
C GLY A 430 19.71 -14.65 -15.82
N ASN A 431 19.41 -13.62 -15.01
CA ASN A 431 19.04 -12.30 -15.52
C ASN A 431 20.25 -11.37 -15.54
N ILE A 432 20.45 -10.65 -16.64
CA ILE A 432 21.39 -9.53 -16.71
C ILE A 432 20.64 -8.28 -16.25
N VAL A 433 21.12 -7.67 -15.17
CA VAL A 433 20.59 -6.46 -14.56
C VAL A 433 21.53 -5.31 -14.86
N ILE A 434 20.98 -4.17 -15.27
CA ILE A 434 21.72 -2.95 -15.59
C ILE A 434 21.11 -1.80 -14.82
N VAL A 435 21.79 -1.33 -13.79
CA VAL A 435 21.41 -0.17 -12.99
C VAL A 435 22.15 1.06 -13.53
N ALA A 436 21.43 2.10 -13.92
CA ALA A 436 21.97 3.30 -14.57
C ALA A 436 21.33 4.58 -14.02
N GLY A 437 22.15 5.56 -13.65
CA GLY A 437 21.69 6.86 -13.13
C GLY A 437 21.94 8.02 -14.09
N ASN A 438 21.10 9.05 -14.00
CA ASN A 438 21.35 10.36 -14.59
C ASN A 438 21.11 11.45 -13.55
N ASP A 439 22.18 11.95 -12.96
CA ASP A 439 22.19 13.08 -12.03
C ASP A 439 22.08 14.45 -12.70
N GLY A 440 22.18 14.50 -14.04
CA GLY A 440 22.17 15.72 -14.82
C GLY A 440 20.79 16.35 -14.90
N SER A 441 20.76 17.65 -15.19
CA SER A 441 19.54 18.42 -15.43
C SER A 441 18.95 18.24 -16.84
N SER A 442 19.59 17.44 -17.69
CA SER A 442 19.14 17.13 -19.05
C SER A 442 19.14 15.62 -19.27
N GLU A 443 18.30 15.19 -20.22
CA GLU A 443 18.24 13.80 -20.67
C GLU A 443 19.58 13.34 -21.26
N LYS A 444 19.94 12.08 -21.02
CA LYS A 444 21.14 11.44 -21.55
C LYS A 444 20.78 10.18 -22.32
N THR A 445 21.44 9.95 -23.45
CA THR A 445 21.37 8.67 -24.17
C THR A 445 22.51 7.75 -23.71
N LEU A 446 22.18 6.50 -23.43
CA LEU A 446 23.11 5.44 -23.04
C LEU A 446 23.04 4.30 -24.05
N THR A 447 24.17 4.02 -24.72
CA THR A 447 24.29 2.91 -25.68
C THR A 447 25.02 1.73 -25.05
N LEU A 448 24.37 0.56 -25.06
CA LEU A 448 24.80 -0.65 -24.37
C LEU A 448 25.02 -1.79 -25.37
N ASP A 449 26.09 -2.57 -25.16
CA ASP A 449 26.35 -3.86 -25.81
C ASP A 449 26.24 -4.97 -24.75
N ILE A 450 25.21 -5.80 -24.86
CA ILE A 450 24.85 -6.88 -23.95
C ILE A 450 25.07 -8.20 -24.67
N ASP A 451 26.21 -8.85 -24.45
CA ASP A 451 26.60 -10.10 -25.12
C ASP A 451 26.43 -10.09 -26.66
N GLY A 452 26.69 -8.95 -27.30
CA GLY A 452 26.58 -8.78 -28.76
C GLY A 452 25.21 -8.31 -29.25
N LYS A 453 24.22 -8.15 -28.37
CA LYS A 453 22.95 -7.45 -28.63
C LYS A 453 23.04 -6.01 -28.16
N TYR A 454 22.36 -5.09 -28.83
CA TYR A 454 22.47 -3.67 -28.55
C TYR A 454 21.18 -3.08 -27.97
N MET A 455 21.33 -2.17 -27.01
CA MET A 455 20.23 -1.38 -26.45
C MET A 455 20.62 0.10 -26.44
N VAL A 456 19.72 0.96 -26.92
CA VAL A 456 19.84 2.42 -26.78
C VAL A 456 18.78 2.86 -25.79
N ALA A 457 19.23 3.31 -24.62
CA ALA A 457 18.39 3.73 -23.52
C ALA A 457 18.40 5.25 -23.40
N THR A 458 17.22 5.82 -23.14
CA THR A 458 17.07 7.23 -22.83
C THR A 458 16.89 7.38 -21.32
N LEU A 459 17.80 8.09 -20.67
CA LEU A 459 17.80 8.36 -19.24
C LEU A 459 17.32 9.79 -19.00
N PRO A 460 16.10 10.02 -18.49
CA PRO A 460 15.61 11.36 -18.20
C PRO A 460 16.52 12.12 -17.24
N ALA A 461 16.43 13.45 -17.24
CA ALA A 461 17.09 14.28 -16.23
C ALA A 461 16.70 13.82 -14.82
N LYS A 462 17.66 13.83 -13.88
CA LYS A 462 17.44 13.42 -12.48
C LYS A 462 16.66 12.11 -12.39
N SER A 463 17.27 11.03 -12.85
CA SER A 463 16.62 9.72 -12.89
C SER A 463 17.51 8.56 -12.42
N PHE A 464 16.85 7.54 -11.88
CA PHE A 464 17.41 6.21 -11.63
C PHE A 464 16.69 5.22 -12.53
N ASN A 465 17.43 4.34 -13.17
CA ASN A 465 16.90 3.38 -14.13
C ASN A 465 17.50 2.01 -13.84
N THR A 466 16.68 0.96 -13.94
CA THR A 466 17.16 -0.41 -13.94
C THR A 466 16.56 -1.16 -15.12
N TYR A 467 17.38 -1.88 -15.88
CA TYR A 467 16.95 -2.73 -16.97
C TYR A 467 17.21 -4.19 -16.61
N VAL A 468 16.24 -5.06 -16.86
CA VAL A 468 16.36 -6.50 -16.63
C VAL A 468 16.18 -7.23 -17.95
N VAL A 469 17.18 -8.05 -18.30
CA VAL A 469 17.22 -8.86 -19.53
C VAL A 469 17.49 -10.32 -19.17
N GLY A 470 16.53 -11.20 -19.39
CA GLY A 470 16.73 -12.63 -19.20
C GLY A 470 17.69 -13.22 -20.25
N GLN A 471 18.65 -14.04 -19.84
CA GLN A 471 19.52 -14.78 -20.78
C GLN A 471 18.74 -15.81 -21.60
N ASN A 472 17.57 -16.20 -21.13
CA ASN A 472 16.61 -17.07 -21.81
C ASN A 472 15.20 -16.79 -21.28
N GLU A 473 14.19 -17.36 -21.92
CA GLU A 473 12.78 -17.19 -21.56
C GLU A 473 12.47 -17.63 -20.13
N LYS A 474 13.15 -18.68 -19.62
CA LYS A 474 12.95 -19.16 -18.25
C LYS A 474 13.40 -18.13 -17.21
N ALA A 475 14.57 -17.53 -17.40
CA ALA A 475 15.08 -16.48 -16.52
C ALA A 475 14.13 -15.27 -16.52
N GLN A 476 13.68 -14.86 -17.71
CA GLN A 476 12.77 -13.74 -17.89
C GLN A 476 11.39 -13.97 -17.25
N LEU A 477 10.84 -15.18 -17.43
CA LEU A 477 9.58 -15.60 -16.85
C LEU A 477 9.66 -15.63 -15.33
N GLU A 478 10.74 -16.17 -14.76
CA GLU A 478 10.91 -16.24 -13.31
C GLU A 478 11.02 -14.85 -12.68
N PHE A 479 11.73 -13.92 -13.33
CA PHE A 479 11.76 -12.51 -12.93
C PHE A 479 10.34 -11.92 -12.87
N LEU A 480 9.59 -11.99 -13.97
CA LEU A 480 8.23 -11.41 -14.03
C LEU A 480 7.25 -12.07 -13.05
N ARG A 481 7.39 -13.38 -12.79
CA ARG A 481 6.60 -14.07 -11.76
C ARG A 481 6.88 -13.50 -10.37
N LYS A 482 8.16 -13.29 -10.01
CA LYS A 482 8.53 -12.69 -8.72
C LYS A 482 8.00 -11.27 -8.59
N GLU A 483 8.08 -10.46 -9.65
CA GLU A 483 7.52 -9.12 -9.68
C GLU A 483 6.00 -9.10 -9.50
N ALA A 484 5.29 -9.97 -10.22
CA ALA A 484 3.84 -10.09 -10.09
C ALA A 484 3.43 -10.59 -8.70
N GLN A 485 4.14 -11.58 -8.15
CA GLN A 485 3.88 -12.09 -6.80
C GLN A 485 4.09 -10.99 -5.74
N GLY A 486 5.16 -10.20 -5.83
CA GLY A 486 5.41 -9.08 -4.92
C GLY A 486 4.31 -8.01 -4.95
N LEU A 487 3.84 -7.65 -6.14
CA LEU A 487 2.69 -6.74 -6.30
C LEU A 487 1.42 -7.29 -5.63
N VAL A 488 1.13 -8.59 -5.74
CA VAL A 488 0.00 -9.21 -5.05
C VAL A 488 0.22 -9.22 -3.53
N GLU A 489 1.42 -9.51 -3.03
CA GLU A 489 1.66 -9.62 -1.59
C GLU A 489 1.68 -8.26 -0.87
N ILE A 490 2.13 -7.21 -1.55
CA ILE A 490 2.49 -5.93 -0.92
C ILE A 490 1.54 -4.81 -1.33
N GLU A 491 1.13 -4.77 -2.60
CA GLU A 491 0.36 -3.66 -3.17
C GLU A 491 -1.14 -3.97 -3.28
N THR A 492 -1.63 -5.14 -2.85
CA THR A 492 -3.06 -5.53 -3.03
C THR A 492 -4.06 -4.44 -2.60
N ALA A 493 -3.80 -3.69 -1.53
CA ALA A 493 -4.70 -2.64 -1.06
C ALA A 493 -4.70 -1.37 -1.93
N SER A 494 -3.69 -1.18 -2.79
CA SER A 494 -3.54 -0.02 -3.68
C SER A 494 -3.95 -0.31 -5.13
N LEU A 495 -4.16 -1.58 -5.49
CA LEU A 495 -4.57 -1.99 -6.84
C LEU A 495 -6.09 -1.89 -7.05
N SER A 496 -6.50 -1.50 -8.26
CA SER A 496 -7.89 -1.66 -8.67
C SER A 496 -8.26 -3.15 -8.76
N GLU A 497 -9.55 -3.45 -8.66
CA GLU A 497 -10.04 -4.83 -8.79
C GLU A 497 -9.64 -5.45 -10.14
N THR A 498 -9.68 -4.66 -11.22
CA THR A 498 -9.23 -5.07 -12.55
C THR A 498 -7.74 -5.37 -12.59
N GLN A 499 -6.89 -4.48 -12.06
CA GLN A 499 -5.45 -4.69 -12.00
C GLN A 499 -5.10 -5.95 -11.20
N LEU A 500 -5.71 -6.13 -10.03
CA LEU A 500 -5.49 -7.29 -9.16
C LEU A 500 -5.95 -8.59 -9.83
N THR A 501 -7.10 -8.57 -10.52
CA THR A 501 -7.63 -9.72 -11.25
C THR A 501 -6.70 -10.10 -12.40
N ASN A 502 -6.35 -9.15 -13.27
CA ASN A 502 -5.44 -9.35 -14.39
C ASN A 502 -4.08 -9.92 -13.92
N LEU A 503 -3.55 -9.39 -12.82
CA LEU A 503 -2.28 -9.83 -12.25
C LEU A 503 -2.37 -11.27 -11.71
N LYS A 504 -3.43 -11.59 -10.96
CA LYS A 504 -3.66 -12.95 -10.43
C LYS A 504 -3.89 -13.98 -11.54
N GLU A 505 -4.63 -13.61 -12.59
CA GLU A 505 -4.85 -14.47 -13.75
C GLU A 505 -3.56 -14.74 -14.51
N ALA A 506 -2.77 -13.69 -14.80
CA ALA A 506 -1.48 -13.83 -15.46
C ALA A 506 -0.53 -14.72 -14.64
N LEU A 507 -0.52 -14.54 -13.32
CA LEU A 507 0.27 -15.36 -12.40
C LEU A 507 -0.21 -16.82 -12.34
N SER A 508 -1.52 -17.06 -12.36
CA SER A 508 -2.11 -18.41 -12.39
C SER A 508 -1.74 -19.16 -13.67
N LYS A 509 -1.86 -18.50 -14.83
CA LYS A 509 -1.41 -19.05 -16.13
C LYS A 509 0.09 -19.36 -16.10
N ALA A 510 0.88 -18.50 -15.47
CA ALA A 510 2.30 -18.72 -15.31
C ALA A 510 2.65 -19.86 -14.34
N LYS A 511 1.77 -20.29 -13.42
CA LYS A 511 2.01 -21.42 -12.50
C LYS A 511 1.74 -22.78 -13.14
N GLN A 512 0.89 -22.86 -14.16
CA GLN A 512 0.65 -24.10 -14.90
C GLN A 512 1.87 -24.41 -15.76
N THR A 513 2.47 -25.59 -15.59
CA THR A 513 3.64 -26.02 -16.36
C THR A 513 3.26 -26.11 -17.84
N ILE A 514 3.70 -25.16 -18.66
CA ILE A 514 3.38 -25.19 -20.09
C ILE A 514 4.59 -25.71 -20.88
N ALA A 515 4.30 -26.47 -21.92
CA ALA A 515 5.26 -26.84 -22.95
C ALA A 515 5.99 -25.60 -23.49
N GLU A 516 7.21 -25.77 -24.02
CA GLU A 516 8.04 -24.70 -24.58
C GLU A 516 7.33 -23.85 -25.67
N SER A 517 6.18 -24.28 -26.19
CA SER A 517 5.41 -23.57 -27.23
C SER A 517 4.65 -22.32 -26.77
N ASP A 518 4.37 -22.14 -25.47
CA ASP A 518 3.47 -21.07 -24.98
C ASP A 518 4.18 -20.06 -24.05
N SER A 519 5.48 -20.23 -23.78
CA SER A 519 6.28 -19.39 -22.87
C SER A 519 6.23 -17.89 -23.23
N ALA A 520 6.34 -17.54 -24.50
CA ALA A 520 6.34 -16.16 -24.97
C ALA A 520 5.02 -15.42 -24.67
N GLN A 521 3.87 -16.09 -24.82
CA GLN A 521 2.56 -15.50 -24.52
C GLN A 521 2.36 -15.29 -23.02
N ILE A 522 2.82 -16.23 -22.19
CA ILE A 522 2.77 -16.11 -20.72
C ILE A 522 3.63 -14.94 -20.26
N ILE A 523 4.87 -14.85 -20.78
CA ILE A 523 5.80 -13.74 -20.49
C ILE A 523 5.14 -12.41 -20.85
N GLN A 524 4.56 -12.30 -22.05
CA GLN A 524 3.88 -11.08 -22.48
C GLN A 524 2.68 -10.75 -21.60
N SER A 525 1.86 -11.73 -21.23
CA SER A 525 0.69 -11.54 -20.36
C SER A 525 1.10 -11.05 -18.97
N LEU A 526 2.13 -11.64 -18.37
CA LEU A 526 2.68 -11.20 -17.09
C LEU A 526 3.26 -9.79 -17.19
N ALA A 527 4.10 -9.55 -18.21
CA ALA A 527 4.69 -8.25 -18.43
C ALA A 527 3.63 -7.17 -18.57
N ASN A 528 2.58 -7.41 -19.37
CA ASN A 528 1.48 -6.47 -19.54
C ASN A 528 0.75 -6.19 -18.23
N ALA A 529 0.48 -7.21 -17.40
CA ALA A 529 -0.17 -7.03 -16.11
C ALA A 529 0.69 -6.24 -15.11
N VAL A 530 1.99 -6.56 -15.02
CA VAL A 530 2.93 -5.84 -14.14
C VAL A 530 3.12 -4.40 -14.63
N ILE A 531 3.29 -4.20 -15.94
CA ILE A 531 3.37 -2.87 -16.54
C ILE A 531 2.07 -2.11 -16.28
N ASP A 532 0.90 -2.71 -16.41
CA ASP A 532 -0.38 -2.05 -16.13
C ASP A 532 -0.48 -1.50 -14.70
N VAL A 533 0.04 -2.24 -13.74
CA VAL A 533 0.15 -1.79 -12.34
C VAL A 533 1.18 -0.67 -12.18
N ARG A 534 2.34 -0.80 -12.84
CA ARG A 534 3.49 0.10 -12.70
C ARG A 534 3.56 1.15 -13.81
N LYS A 535 2.49 1.36 -14.56
CA LYS A 535 2.48 2.19 -15.76
C LYS A 535 2.79 3.63 -15.39
N ASP A 536 3.31 4.34 -16.39
CA ASP A 536 3.37 5.79 -16.40
C ASP A 536 1.93 6.33 -16.54
N THR A 537 1.11 6.14 -15.50
CA THR A 537 -0.13 6.88 -15.33
C THR A 537 0.31 8.28 -14.94
N LYS A 538 0.38 9.19 -15.91
CA LYS A 538 0.56 10.60 -15.63
C LYS A 538 -0.72 11.15 -14.97
N THR A 539 -0.88 10.85 -13.69
CA THR A 539 -1.67 11.64 -12.76
C THR A 539 -0.66 12.39 -11.91
N GLN A 540 -0.32 13.59 -12.36
CA GLN A 540 0.51 14.49 -11.56
C GLN A 540 -0.38 15.02 -10.44
N GLU A 541 -0.28 14.45 -9.24
CA GLU A 541 -0.82 15.11 -8.04
C GLU A 541 -0.06 16.43 -7.87
N LEU A 542 -0.69 17.55 -8.19
CA LEU A 542 -0.08 18.89 -8.07
C LEU A 542 -0.23 19.41 -6.63
N SER A 543 0.08 18.56 -5.65
CA SER A 543 0.06 18.92 -4.22
C SER A 543 1.07 20.02 -3.87
N ASN A 544 2.05 20.28 -4.75
CA ASN A 544 3.06 21.34 -4.61
C ASN A 544 2.58 22.71 -5.12
N GLU A 545 1.45 22.81 -5.84
CA GLU A 545 0.90 24.08 -6.33
C GLU A 545 -0.20 24.65 -5.43
N ILE A 546 -0.82 23.79 -4.60
CA ILE A 546 -1.73 24.22 -3.54
C ILE A 546 -0.95 24.36 -2.24
N GLN A 547 -0.96 25.54 -1.65
CA GLN A 547 -0.49 25.71 -0.29
C GLN A 547 -1.67 25.51 0.67
N ASN A 548 -1.71 24.32 1.26
CA ASN A 548 -2.70 23.99 2.27
C ASN A 548 -2.59 24.91 3.50
N PRO A 549 -3.70 25.19 4.21
CA PRO A 549 -3.72 26.16 5.31
C PRO A 549 -2.71 25.83 6.43
N SER A 550 -1.62 26.57 6.52
CA SER A 550 -0.64 26.48 7.61
C SER A 550 -0.03 27.88 7.88
N PHE A 551 -0.33 28.48 9.03
CA PHE A 551 0.30 29.75 9.47
C PHE A 551 1.63 29.52 10.20
N THR A 552 2.53 28.73 9.62
CA THR A 552 3.89 28.65 10.15
C THR A 552 4.80 29.77 9.62
N ASP A 553 4.41 30.48 8.55
CA ASP A 553 5.25 31.52 7.91
C ASP A 553 4.63 32.93 7.80
N GLY A 554 3.35 33.10 8.11
CA GLY A 554 2.66 34.40 8.06
C GLY A 554 2.27 34.91 6.66
N SER A 555 2.22 34.05 5.65
CA SER A 555 1.82 34.40 4.28
C SER A 555 0.29 34.32 4.04
N THR A 556 -0.26 35.19 3.17
CA THR A 556 -1.70 35.36 2.89
C THR A 556 -2.10 34.84 1.50
N HIS A 557 -1.82 33.59 1.18
CA HIS A 557 -2.09 33.02 -0.16
C HIS A 557 -3.57 32.71 -0.47
N TRP A 558 -4.45 32.83 0.53
CA TRP A 558 -5.89 32.63 0.40
C TRP A 558 -6.64 33.95 0.62
N THR A 559 -7.55 34.28 -0.30
CA THR A 559 -8.49 35.40 -0.17
C THR A 559 -9.72 34.94 0.59
N ILE A 560 -10.16 35.75 1.56
CA ILE A 560 -11.35 35.50 2.35
C ILE A 560 -12.34 36.62 2.12
N ALA A 561 -13.52 36.30 1.60
CA ALA A 561 -14.65 37.21 1.54
C ALA A 561 -15.71 36.74 2.56
N ASN A 562 -15.96 37.55 3.58
CA ASN A 562 -16.95 37.26 4.62
C ASN A 562 -17.97 38.41 4.73
N LYS A 563 -19.27 38.07 4.81
CA LYS A 563 -20.37 39.02 5.07
C LYS A 563 -21.01 38.85 6.46
N ALA A 564 -20.27 38.47 7.47
CA ALA A 564 -20.76 38.41 8.86
C ALA A 564 -20.37 39.66 9.66
N ALA A 565 -21.33 40.25 10.38
CA ALA A 565 -21.07 41.32 11.36
C ALA A 565 -20.50 40.70 12.66
N GLY A 566 -19.18 40.46 12.68
CA GLY A 566 -18.45 39.89 13.82
C GLY A 566 -18.28 38.37 13.77
N GLY A 567 -17.06 37.89 14.03
CA GLY A 567 -16.66 36.47 14.04
C GLY A 567 -15.16 36.31 14.30
N ASP A 568 -14.76 35.16 14.86
CA ASP A 568 -13.39 34.86 15.28
C ASP A 568 -12.70 34.04 14.18
N PHE A 569 -11.98 34.72 13.27
CA PHE A 569 -11.26 34.07 12.16
C PHE A 569 -9.86 33.67 12.62
N LYS A 570 -9.62 32.37 12.72
CA LYS A 570 -8.31 31.84 13.08
C LYS A 570 -8.13 30.45 12.51
N THR A 571 -6.89 30.06 12.26
CA THR A 571 -6.60 28.64 12.17
C THR A 571 -6.87 27.98 13.52
N ALA A 572 -7.52 26.84 13.46
CA ALA A 572 -7.74 26.01 14.63
C ALA A 572 -7.22 24.59 14.35
N THR A 573 -6.96 23.85 15.42
CA THR A 573 -6.83 22.41 15.34
C THR A 573 -8.13 21.81 15.86
N ILE A 574 -8.99 21.32 14.95
CA ILE A 574 -10.25 20.68 15.32
C ILE A 574 -10.19 19.21 14.91
N ALA A 575 -10.53 18.32 15.85
CA ALA A 575 -10.40 16.88 15.68
C ALA A 575 -9.02 16.44 15.14
N ARG A 576 -7.93 17.04 15.68
CA ARG A 576 -6.52 16.78 15.34
C ARG A 576 -6.10 17.17 13.90
N LYS A 577 -6.89 17.98 13.20
CA LYS A 577 -6.52 18.55 11.89
C LYS A 577 -6.40 20.07 11.98
N THR A 578 -5.34 20.61 11.39
CA THR A 578 -5.18 22.05 11.18
C THR A 578 -6.10 22.49 10.06
N CYS A 579 -6.86 23.55 10.30
CA CYS A 579 -7.88 24.00 9.37
C CYS A 579 -8.15 25.49 9.47
N TRP A 580 -8.72 26.06 8.41
CA TRP A 580 -9.43 27.32 8.52
C TRP A 580 -10.67 27.10 9.35
N ASN A 581 -10.88 27.91 10.40
CA ASN A 581 -12.07 27.88 11.22
C ASN A 581 -12.73 29.26 11.22
N ASN A 582 -14.05 29.28 11.01
CA ASN A 582 -14.87 30.45 11.25
C ASN A 582 -15.98 30.10 12.24
N TRP A 583 -16.08 30.91 13.29
CA TRP A 583 -17.22 30.94 14.19
C TRP A 583 -17.83 32.34 14.22
N SER A 584 -19.13 32.45 13.98
CA SER A 584 -19.86 33.72 14.06
C SER A 584 -21.27 33.54 14.65
N ASN A 585 -21.71 34.56 15.40
CA ASN A 585 -23.08 34.67 15.92
C ASN A 585 -24.08 35.25 14.91
N ASN A 586 -23.61 35.76 13.77
CA ASN A 586 -24.43 36.37 12.72
C ASN A 586 -23.83 36.06 11.34
N PHE A 587 -23.62 34.76 11.10
CA PHE A 587 -23.09 34.25 9.84
C PHE A 587 -24.12 34.42 8.72
N THR A 588 -23.69 34.80 7.52
CA THR A 588 -24.56 34.91 6.33
C THR A 588 -23.94 34.23 5.10
N SER A 589 -22.67 34.51 4.83
CA SER A 589 -21.90 33.87 3.76
C SER A 589 -20.40 34.04 4.00
N MET A 590 -19.64 33.06 3.53
CA MET A 590 -18.19 33.07 3.48
C MET A 590 -17.70 32.34 2.25
N ASP A 591 -16.67 32.91 1.65
CA ASP A 591 -15.96 32.36 0.51
C ASP A 591 -14.46 32.43 0.82
N ILE A 592 -13.78 31.29 0.71
CA ILE A 592 -12.32 31.23 0.74
C ILE A 592 -11.82 30.69 -0.59
N HIS A 593 -10.86 31.38 -1.20
CA HIS A 593 -10.33 30.96 -2.48
C HIS A 593 -8.86 31.31 -2.67
N GLN A 594 -8.23 30.59 -3.59
CA GLN A 594 -6.89 30.83 -4.08
C GLN A 594 -6.93 30.88 -5.61
N ASP A 595 -6.28 31.88 -6.18
CA ASP A 595 -6.07 31.99 -7.63
C ASP A 595 -4.75 31.31 -7.99
N LEU A 596 -4.82 30.30 -8.85
CA LEU A 596 -3.69 29.57 -9.41
C LEU A 596 -3.40 30.07 -10.82
N GLY A 597 -2.12 30.09 -11.19
CA GLY A 597 -1.65 30.50 -12.51
C GLY A 597 -0.50 29.61 -12.99
N ASN A 598 -0.21 29.65 -14.29
CA ASN A 598 0.78 28.79 -14.97
C ASN A 598 0.42 27.29 -14.99
N LEU A 599 -0.85 26.95 -14.83
CA LEU A 599 -1.33 25.58 -15.01
C LEU A 599 -1.26 25.18 -16.49
N LYS A 600 -0.99 23.91 -16.75
CA LYS A 600 -1.08 23.36 -18.11
C LYS A 600 -2.55 23.37 -18.55
N PRO A 601 -2.85 23.61 -19.84
CA PRO A 601 -4.20 23.42 -20.33
C PRO A 601 -4.65 21.96 -20.14
N GLY A 602 -5.87 21.73 -19.67
CA GLY A 602 -6.36 20.37 -19.39
C GLY A 602 -7.56 20.36 -18.44
N ALA A 603 -8.11 19.16 -18.19
CA ALA A 603 -9.18 18.98 -17.20
C ALA A 603 -8.59 18.76 -15.80
N TYR A 604 -9.25 19.30 -14.79
CA TYR A 604 -8.81 19.27 -13.40
C TYR A 604 -9.96 18.95 -12.46
N THR A 605 -9.71 18.25 -11.36
CA THR A 605 -10.65 18.11 -10.24
C THR A 605 -10.07 18.70 -8.97
N LEU A 606 -10.89 19.47 -8.26
CA LEU A 606 -10.59 19.94 -6.92
C LEU A 606 -11.29 19.06 -5.89
N SER A 607 -10.58 18.71 -4.82
CA SER A 607 -11.18 18.19 -3.59
C SER A 607 -10.72 18.96 -2.36
N ALA A 608 -11.55 19.00 -1.33
CA ALA A 608 -11.25 19.57 -0.01
C ALA A 608 -11.98 18.76 1.07
N ILE A 609 -11.51 18.81 2.31
CA ILE A 609 -12.26 18.23 3.43
C ILE A 609 -12.85 19.34 4.31
N SER A 610 -14.06 19.13 4.83
CA SER A 610 -14.74 20.11 5.67
C SER A 610 -15.47 19.48 6.85
N MET A 611 -15.75 20.29 7.87
CA MET A 611 -16.60 19.95 9.02
C MET A 611 -17.43 21.17 9.44
N CYS A 612 -18.61 20.97 10.02
CA CYS A 612 -19.44 22.08 10.50
C CYS A 612 -20.17 21.73 11.81
N GLY A 613 -20.54 22.76 12.57
CA GLY A 613 -21.31 22.64 13.80
C GLY A 613 -22.73 23.20 13.70
N PRO A 614 -23.50 23.17 14.82
CA PRO A 614 -24.92 23.51 14.82
C PRO A 614 -25.17 24.97 14.42
N GLY A 615 -26.03 25.16 13.40
CA GLY A 615 -26.45 26.45 12.83
C GLY A 615 -27.25 26.25 11.54
N GLU A 616 -28.04 27.24 11.09
CA GLU A 616 -28.77 27.17 9.81
C GLU A 616 -27.84 27.44 8.61
N ILE A 617 -26.76 26.66 8.51
CA ILE A 617 -25.95 26.62 7.29
C ILE A 617 -26.82 25.92 6.23
N THR A 618 -26.98 26.53 5.07
CA THR A 618 -27.88 26.05 4.02
C THR A 618 -27.13 25.51 2.81
N ASP A 619 -25.86 25.88 2.67
CA ASP A 619 -25.01 25.47 1.56
C ASP A 619 -23.53 25.45 1.98
N GLN A 620 -22.83 24.36 1.65
CA GLN A 620 -21.38 24.19 1.80
C GLN A 620 -20.81 23.32 0.70
N HIS A 621 -19.86 23.85 -0.07
CA HIS A 621 -19.24 23.14 -1.18
C HIS A 621 -17.83 23.65 -1.51
N ALA A 622 -17.00 22.74 -2.04
CA ALA A 622 -15.79 23.10 -2.77
C ALA A 622 -16.18 23.56 -4.17
N TYR A 623 -15.42 24.46 -4.78
CA TYR A 623 -15.64 24.89 -6.16
C TYR A 623 -14.33 25.19 -6.88
N ALA A 624 -14.38 25.08 -8.20
CA ALA A 624 -13.31 25.53 -9.08
C ALA A 624 -13.90 26.37 -10.23
N GLU A 625 -13.19 27.41 -10.64
CA GLU A 625 -13.58 28.38 -11.65
C GLU A 625 -12.42 28.62 -12.62
N ALA A 626 -12.65 28.38 -13.92
CA ALA A 626 -11.71 28.62 -15.00
C ALA A 626 -12.44 29.37 -16.12
N GLN A 627 -11.91 30.52 -16.53
CA GLN A 627 -12.54 31.39 -17.53
C GLN A 627 -14.00 31.72 -17.16
N SER A 628 -14.99 31.29 -17.95
CA SER A 628 -16.43 31.48 -17.69
C SER A 628 -17.13 30.25 -17.09
N ASP A 629 -16.41 29.15 -16.88
CA ASP A 629 -16.97 27.92 -16.33
C ASP A 629 -16.69 27.79 -14.84
N LYS A 630 -17.68 27.21 -14.13
CA LYS A 630 -17.63 26.94 -12.71
C LYS A 630 -18.16 25.54 -12.44
N THR A 631 -17.43 24.78 -11.64
CA THR A 631 -17.86 23.50 -11.08
C THR A 631 -17.96 23.62 -9.57
N ILE A 632 -18.93 22.93 -8.97
CA ILE A 632 -19.08 22.84 -7.51
C ILE A 632 -19.17 21.36 -7.13
N SER A 633 -18.68 21.02 -5.95
CA SER A 633 -18.93 19.72 -5.37
C SER A 633 -20.42 19.58 -5.00
N PRO A 634 -20.93 18.35 -4.82
CA PRO A 634 -22.20 18.16 -4.12
C PRO A 634 -22.24 18.96 -2.80
N ILE A 635 -23.40 19.55 -2.53
CA ILE A 635 -23.63 20.31 -1.30
C ILE A 635 -23.54 19.34 -0.12
N LYS A 636 -22.73 19.70 0.87
CA LYS A 636 -22.62 18.93 2.10
C LYS A 636 -23.95 18.91 2.86
N GLU A 637 -24.40 17.73 3.30
CA GLU A 637 -25.55 17.63 4.19
C GLU A 637 -25.24 18.30 5.55
N VAL A 638 -26.01 19.33 5.89
CA VAL A 638 -25.78 20.14 7.09
C VAL A 638 -26.41 19.48 8.31
N ALA A 639 -25.67 19.48 9.43
CA ALA A 639 -26.12 18.94 10.70
C ALA A 639 -27.40 19.64 11.24
N ILE A 640 -28.41 18.85 11.61
CA ILE A 640 -29.58 19.31 12.35
C ILE A 640 -29.14 19.78 13.76
N TRP A 641 -29.85 20.74 14.35
CA TRP A 641 -29.55 21.41 15.63
C TRP A 641 -29.39 20.42 16.83
N ASN A 642 -28.23 19.74 16.90
CA ASN A 642 -27.50 19.22 18.07
C ASN A 642 -26.25 18.38 17.67
N GLN A 643 -25.90 18.23 16.39
CA GLN A 643 -24.83 17.33 15.93
C GLN A 643 -23.60 18.08 15.42
N THR A 644 -22.40 17.55 15.71
CA THR A 644 -21.15 17.91 15.03
C THR A 644 -20.89 16.85 13.97
N THR A 645 -20.72 17.22 12.71
CA THR A 645 -20.35 16.27 11.64
C THR A 645 -18.84 16.07 11.61
N GLY A 646 -18.42 14.85 11.27
CA GLY A 646 -17.01 14.53 11.03
C GLY A 646 -16.43 15.30 9.85
N TRP A 647 -15.12 15.15 9.64
CA TRP A 647 -14.46 15.61 8.42
C TRP A 647 -14.99 14.82 7.22
N GLU A 648 -15.48 15.53 6.22
CA GLU A 648 -16.06 14.94 5.00
C GLU A 648 -15.34 15.49 3.77
N LYS A 649 -15.01 14.62 2.82
CA LYS A 649 -14.35 15.00 1.57
C LYS A 649 -15.39 15.40 0.53
N GLN A 650 -15.21 16.58 -0.04
CA GLN A 650 -16.00 17.09 -1.15
C GLN A 650 -15.12 17.22 -2.38
N THR A 651 -15.61 16.69 -3.51
CA THR A 651 -14.89 16.68 -4.79
C THR A 651 -15.78 17.32 -5.85
N THR A 652 -15.19 18.20 -6.64
CA THR A 652 -15.84 18.88 -7.78
C THR A 652 -15.88 17.97 -9.01
N GLU A 653 -16.86 18.18 -9.88
CA GLU A 653 -16.79 17.65 -11.26
C GLU A 653 -15.60 18.28 -12.00
N PRO A 654 -15.05 17.62 -13.04
CA PRO A 654 -13.92 18.16 -13.80
C PRO A 654 -14.16 19.57 -14.34
N ILE A 655 -13.13 20.43 -14.27
CA ILE A 655 -13.09 21.76 -14.88
C ILE A 655 -11.93 21.89 -15.86
N VAL A 656 -12.17 22.53 -16.99
CA VAL A 656 -11.16 22.69 -18.04
C VAL A 656 -10.42 24.02 -17.87
N VAL A 657 -9.12 23.93 -17.61
CA VAL A 657 -8.20 25.08 -17.62
C VAL A 657 -7.75 25.32 -19.06
N GLY A 658 -7.90 26.56 -19.51
CA GLY A 658 -7.55 26.97 -20.86
C GLY A 658 -6.07 27.32 -21.03
N THR A 659 -5.74 27.87 -22.21
CA THR A 659 -4.36 28.27 -22.58
C THR A 659 -3.80 29.44 -21.77
N ASP A 660 -4.66 30.15 -21.05
CA ASP A 660 -4.27 31.18 -20.08
C ASP A 660 -3.73 30.58 -18.78
N GLY A 661 -3.94 29.28 -18.54
CA GLY A 661 -3.36 28.54 -17.42
C GLY A 661 -3.83 29.05 -16.05
N THR A 662 -5.01 29.68 -15.99
CA THR A 662 -5.58 30.23 -14.76
C THR A 662 -6.69 29.35 -14.22
N LEU A 663 -6.72 29.18 -12.90
CA LEU A 663 -7.78 28.45 -12.19
C LEU A 663 -7.98 29.05 -10.81
N ARG A 664 -9.20 29.44 -10.47
CA ARG A 664 -9.58 29.76 -9.10
C ARG A 664 -10.10 28.50 -8.43
N ILE A 665 -9.58 28.18 -7.26
CA ILE A 665 -10.08 27.10 -6.41
C ILE A 665 -10.59 27.67 -5.11
N GLY A 666 -11.65 27.10 -4.55
CA GLY A 666 -12.21 27.65 -3.33
C GLY A 666 -13.19 26.74 -2.61
N TYR A 667 -13.70 27.26 -1.50
CA TYR A 667 -14.71 26.63 -0.67
C TYR A 667 -15.66 27.70 -0.16
N SER A 668 -16.96 27.51 -0.42
CA SER A 668 -18.01 28.46 -0.11
C SER A 668 -18.98 27.91 0.93
N SER A 669 -19.54 28.79 1.76
CA SER A 669 -20.59 28.47 2.70
C SER A 669 -21.59 29.61 2.87
N THR A 670 -22.89 29.30 2.93
CA THR A 670 -23.96 30.29 3.22
C THR A 670 -24.92 29.82 4.30
N SER A 671 -25.58 30.76 4.97
CA SER A 671 -26.63 30.50 5.97
C SER A 671 -27.84 31.41 5.78
N GLY A 672 -28.99 31.01 6.34
CA GLY A 672 -30.27 31.73 6.26
C GLY A 672 -30.32 33.13 6.93
N GLY A 673 -29.21 33.60 7.51
CA GLY A 673 -29.06 34.90 8.17
C GLY A 673 -29.59 34.93 9.61
N GLY A 674 -28.74 35.37 10.55
CA GLY A 674 -29.15 35.63 11.95
C GLY A 674 -28.94 34.50 12.96
N THR A 675 -28.24 33.41 12.61
CA THR A 675 -28.03 32.25 13.50
C THR A 675 -26.54 31.99 13.80
N LYS A 676 -26.29 31.33 14.94
CA LYS A 676 -24.93 30.91 15.37
C LYS A 676 -24.50 29.70 14.54
N GLY A 677 -23.24 29.67 14.10
CA GLY A 677 -22.69 28.51 13.39
C GLY A 677 -21.17 28.57 13.28
N TRP A 678 -20.56 27.42 13.00
CA TRP A 678 -19.14 27.35 12.64
C TRP A 678 -18.87 26.28 11.60
N PHE A 679 -17.78 26.47 10.85
CA PHE A 679 -17.26 25.45 9.97
C PHE A 679 -15.74 25.48 9.89
N CYS A 680 -15.18 24.35 9.47
CA CYS A 680 -13.78 24.22 9.14
C CYS A 680 -13.56 23.54 7.81
N VAL A 681 -12.47 23.89 7.15
CA VAL A 681 -12.05 23.31 5.87
C VAL A 681 -10.53 23.20 5.80
N SER A 682 -10.04 22.13 5.18
CA SER A 682 -8.62 21.81 5.02
C SER A 682 -8.36 20.85 3.85
N ASP A 683 -7.10 20.45 3.68
CA ASP A 683 -6.60 19.45 2.72
C ASP A 683 -7.13 19.62 1.28
N PHE A 684 -7.03 20.84 0.74
CA PHE A 684 -7.29 21.10 -0.67
C PHE A 684 -6.28 20.32 -1.54
N THR A 685 -6.81 19.62 -2.54
CA THR A 685 -6.03 18.81 -3.50
C THR A 685 -6.57 19.05 -4.91
N LEU A 686 -5.69 19.44 -5.84
CA LEU A 686 -5.99 19.64 -7.26
C LEU A 686 -5.31 18.55 -8.07
N ASN A 687 -6.10 17.84 -8.87
CA ASN A 687 -5.62 16.75 -9.71
C ASN A 687 -5.86 17.10 -11.17
N GLN A 688 -4.80 17.08 -11.98
CA GLN A 688 -4.96 17.11 -13.44
C GLN A 688 -5.40 15.73 -13.92
N ILE A 689 -6.46 15.69 -14.73
CA ILE A 689 -6.96 14.48 -15.38
C ILE A 689 -6.26 14.38 -16.73
N GLU A 690 -5.42 13.36 -16.95
CA GLU A 690 -4.85 13.10 -18.28
C GLU A 690 -5.70 12.11 -19.09
N ASP A 691 -5.92 12.48 -20.36
CA ASP A 691 -6.04 11.67 -21.59
C ASP A 691 -6.73 10.29 -21.55
N ASP A 692 -7.61 10.06 -20.60
CA ASP A 692 -8.59 8.99 -20.70
C ASP A 692 -9.66 9.42 -21.71
N ALA A 693 -9.62 8.80 -22.89
CA ALA A 693 -10.54 9.06 -23.99
C ALA A 693 -12.00 8.95 -23.55
N GLU A 694 -12.31 8.10 -22.57
CA GLU A 694 -13.67 7.91 -22.05
C GLU A 694 -14.07 9.08 -21.12
N LEU A 695 -13.16 9.56 -20.27
CA LEU A 695 -13.42 10.74 -19.41
C LEU A 695 -13.48 12.05 -20.22
N ILE A 696 -12.62 12.19 -21.24
CA ILE A 696 -12.68 13.32 -22.18
C ILE A 696 -13.97 13.25 -23.01
N GLN A 697 -14.35 12.06 -23.47
CA GLN A 697 -15.62 11.84 -24.17
C GLN A 697 -16.81 12.17 -23.27
N ASN A 698 -16.77 11.81 -21.98
CA ASN A 698 -17.80 12.13 -21.00
C ASN A 698 -17.87 13.63 -20.70
N ALA A 699 -16.73 14.32 -20.61
CA ALA A 699 -16.68 15.78 -20.45
C ALA A 699 -17.19 16.51 -21.71
N ILE A 700 -16.86 15.99 -22.90
CA ILE A 700 -17.40 16.44 -24.18
C ILE A 700 -18.91 16.20 -24.24
N ASP A 701 -19.40 15.02 -23.87
CA ASP A 701 -20.82 14.68 -23.88
C ASP A 701 -21.61 15.47 -22.83
N ALA A 702 -21.00 15.84 -21.71
CA ALA A 702 -21.59 16.76 -20.73
C ALA A 702 -21.67 18.20 -21.26
N ALA A 703 -20.63 18.68 -21.95
CA ALA A 703 -20.65 19.98 -22.62
C ALA A 703 -21.67 20.02 -23.77
N ILE A 704 -21.80 18.92 -24.53
CA ILE A 704 -22.82 18.70 -25.57
C ILE A 704 -24.21 18.76 -24.96
N LYS A 705 -24.48 18.04 -23.87
CA LYS A 705 -25.77 18.09 -23.16
C LYS A 705 -26.13 19.49 -22.68
N LYS A 706 -25.13 20.26 -22.22
CA LYS A 706 -25.32 21.65 -21.77
C LYS A 706 -25.64 22.59 -22.93
N ALA A 707 -25.08 22.34 -24.12
CA ALA A 707 -25.37 23.09 -25.35
C ALA A 707 -26.71 22.68 -26.00
N GLU A 708 -27.05 21.38 -26.00
CA GLU A 708 -28.34 20.85 -26.44
C GLU A 708 -29.49 21.42 -25.59
N ALA A 709 -29.26 21.62 -24.29
CA ALA A 709 -30.21 22.28 -23.40
C ALA A 709 -30.42 23.78 -23.68
N GLN A 710 -29.60 24.40 -24.54
CA GLN A 710 -29.73 25.80 -24.96
C GLN A 710 -30.40 25.97 -26.34
N GLU A 711 -30.92 24.87 -26.95
CA GLU A 711 -31.70 24.85 -28.20
C GLU A 711 -31.02 25.50 -29.44
N ASP A 712 -29.69 25.41 -29.57
CA ASP A 712 -29.01 25.84 -30.81
C ASP A 712 -28.81 24.65 -31.77
N ASN A 713 -29.77 24.47 -32.68
CA ASN A 713 -29.78 23.39 -33.66
C ASN A 713 -28.63 23.44 -34.68
N SER A 714 -27.87 24.54 -34.76
CA SER A 714 -26.73 24.65 -35.66
C SER A 714 -25.45 23.98 -35.11
N LEU A 715 -25.35 23.88 -33.78
CA LEU A 715 -24.16 23.37 -33.10
C LEU A 715 -24.13 21.83 -33.07
N SER A 716 -25.28 21.18 -32.96
CA SER A 716 -25.39 19.72 -32.90
C SER A 716 -24.96 19.03 -34.20
N GLU A 717 -25.22 19.65 -35.36
CA GLU A 717 -24.86 19.14 -36.68
C GLU A 717 -23.34 19.28 -36.96
N LEU A 718 -22.74 20.39 -36.51
CA LEU A 718 -21.30 20.63 -36.55
C LEU A 718 -20.53 19.68 -35.61
N ILE A 719 -21.06 19.43 -34.41
CA ILE A 719 -20.48 18.48 -33.44
C ILE A 719 -20.55 17.04 -33.95
N THR A 720 -21.64 16.67 -34.62
CA THR A 720 -21.78 15.35 -35.25
C THR A 720 -20.78 15.17 -36.40
N THR A 721 -20.51 16.24 -37.14
CA THR A 721 -19.52 16.23 -38.23
C THR A 721 -18.08 16.09 -37.69
N ALA A 722 -17.75 16.76 -36.58
CA ALA A 722 -16.45 16.63 -35.91
C ALA A 722 -16.21 15.24 -35.30
N LYS A 723 -17.27 14.58 -34.81
CA LYS A 723 -17.22 13.19 -34.30
C LYS A 723 -16.90 12.17 -35.40
N ASN A 724 -17.17 12.47 -36.66
CA ASN A 724 -17.06 11.53 -37.78
C ASN A 724 -15.79 11.68 -38.64
N ALA A 725 -14.92 12.66 -38.38
CA ALA A 725 -13.65 12.85 -39.10
C ALA A 725 -12.49 12.13 -38.38
N VAL A 726 -11.83 11.20 -39.06
CA VAL A 726 -10.85 10.25 -38.49
C VAL A 726 -9.46 10.88 -38.32
N GLY A 727 -8.95 10.94 -37.08
CA GLY A 727 -7.54 11.23 -36.73
C GLY A 727 -7.35 12.32 -35.65
N ARG A 728 -6.55 12.03 -34.61
CA ARG A 728 -6.36 12.85 -33.38
C ARG A 728 -5.81 14.27 -33.64
N GLU A 729 -5.04 14.48 -34.72
CA GLU A 729 -4.58 15.82 -35.14
C GLU A 729 -5.70 16.64 -35.79
N ALA A 730 -6.56 16.01 -36.60
CA ALA A 730 -7.69 16.66 -37.25
C ALA A 730 -8.78 17.08 -36.25
N GLN A 731 -8.94 16.35 -35.14
CA GLN A 731 -9.83 16.73 -34.04
C GLN A 731 -9.37 17.99 -33.31
N LEU A 732 -8.05 18.13 -33.08
CA LEU A 732 -7.49 19.30 -32.39
C LEU A 732 -7.50 20.55 -33.29
N GLU A 733 -7.29 20.37 -34.59
CA GLU A 733 -7.37 21.43 -35.60
C GLU A 733 -8.84 21.87 -35.83
N ALA A 734 -9.79 20.93 -35.88
CA ALA A 734 -11.22 21.22 -35.92
C ALA A 734 -11.72 21.92 -34.65
N LEU A 735 -11.25 21.54 -33.45
CA LEU A 735 -11.56 22.23 -32.20
C LEU A 735 -10.96 23.65 -32.14
N THR A 736 -9.78 23.84 -32.73
CA THR A 736 -9.15 25.16 -32.85
C THR A 736 -9.93 26.06 -33.82
N LEU A 737 -10.33 25.52 -34.98
CA LEU A 737 -11.21 26.19 -35.95
C LEU A 737 -12.59 26.52 -35.36
N LEU A 738 -13.21 25.59 -34.61
CA LEU A 738 -14.46 25.81 -33.89
C LEU A 738 -14.35 27.00 -32.91
N ARG A 739 -13.21 27.09 -32.22
CA ARG A 739 -12.92 28.15 -31.23
C ARG A 739 -12.63 29.50 -31.89
N GLU A 740 -12.08 29.52 -33.10
CA GLU A 740 -11.88 30.73 -33.90
C GLU A 740 -13.16 31.21 -34.60
N SER A 741 -14.00 30.30 -35.10
CA SER A 741 -15.31 30.61 -35.69
C SER A 741 -16.32 31.14 -34.66
N LEU A 742 -16.31 30.61 -33.44
CA LEU A 742 -17.13 31.11 -32.32
C LEU A 742 -16.73 32.54 -31.88
N LYS A 743 -15.53 33.02 -32.25
CA LYS A 743 -15.06 34.39 -31.95
C LYS A 743 -15.41 35.43 -33.02
N SER A 744 -15.75 35.05 -34.27
CA SER A 744 -15.85 36.01 -35.39
C SER A 744 -17.20 36.07 -36.12
N GLY A 745 -18.19 35.24 -35.79
CA GLY A 745 -19.58 35.42 -36.26
C GLY A 745 -19.76 35.53 -37.78
N THR A 746 -18.99 34.77 -38.58
CA THR A 746 -19.03 34.83 -40.06
C THR A 746 -19.58 33.54 -40.68
N ASP A 747 -20.26 33.70 -41.83
CA ASP A 747 -21.02 32.73 -42.64
C ASP A 747 -20.26 31.45 -43.04
N LEU A 748 -20.91 30.29 -42.85
CA LEU A 748 -20.39 28.92 -42.93
C LEU A 748 -20.16 28.38 -44.37
N THR A 749 -20.43 29.18 -45.40
CA THR A 749 -20.41 28.71 -46.79
C THR A 749 -18.98 28.51 -47.35
N GLU A 750 -17.97 29.23 -46.83
CA GLU A 750 -16.56 29.15 -47.29
C GLU A 750 -15.80 27.91 -46.78
N ILE A 751 -16.21 27.37 -45.61
CA ILE A 751 -15.60 26.18 -44.99
C ILE A 751 -16.02 24.90 -45.76
N LEU A 752 -17.24 24.89 -46.30
CA LEU A 752 -17.79 23.78 -47.08
C LEU A 752 -17.11 23.60 -48.45
N GLU A 753 -16.53 24.66 -49.02
CA GLU A 753 -15.77 24.60 -50.27
C GLU A 753 -14.32 24.10 -50.05
N GLN A 754 -13.69 24.45 -48.92
CA GLN A 754 -12.35 23.96 -48.58
C GLN A 754 -12.36 22.47 -48.21
N TYR A 755 -13.43 21.98 -47.56
CA TYR A 755 -13.58 20.56 -47.21
C TYR A 755 -13.83 19.67 -48.44
N LYS A 756 -14.51 20.17 -49.48
CA LYS A 756 -14.70 19.45 -50.75
C LYS A 756 -13.39 19.26 -51.52
N ALA A 757 -12.45 20.21 -51.44
CA ALA A 757 -11.16 20.13 -52.14
C ALA A 757 -10.24 19.04 -51.56
N LEU A 758 -10.33 18.74 -50.26
CA LEU A 758 -9.52 17.71 -49.57
C LEU A 758 -10.05 16.27 -49.80
N SER A 759 -11.35 16.14 -50.06
CA SER A 759 -12.02 14.86 -50.35
C SER A 759 -11.60 14.27 -51.72
N GLU A 760 -11.33 15.12 -52.71
CA GLU A 760 -10.92 14.68 -54.06
C GLU A 760 -9.49 14.11 -54.09
N GLU A 761 -8.62 14.49 -53.13
CA GLU A 761 -7.24 14.01 -53.08
C GLU A 761 -7.13 12.59 -52.45
N ALA A 762 -8.03 12.26 -51.52
CA ALA A 762 -8.14 10.92 -50.93
C ALA A 762 -8.66 9.85 -51.92
N HIS A 763 -9.40 10.27 -52.96
CA HIS A 763 -9.95 9.37 -53.97
C HIS A 763 -8.88 8.81 -54.93
N ASN A 764 -7.69 9.41 -54.98
CA ASN A 764 -6.62 8.99 -55.90
C ASN A 764 -5.58 8.01 -55.31
N ILE A 765 -5.69 7.65 -54.01
CA ILE A 765 -4.69 6.81 -53.31
C ILE A 765 -5.15 5.35 -53.14
N ALA A 766 -6.38 4.99 -53.55
CA ALA A 766 -6.84 3.60 -53.56
C ALA A 766 -6.55 2.90 -54.91
N LYS A 767 -5.27 2.59 -55.17
CA LYS A 767 -4.85 1.64 -56.20
C LYS A 767 -3.76 0.70 -55.66
N ASP A 768 -4.16 -0.31 -54.89
CA ASP A 768 -3.43 -1.58 -54.87
C ASP A 768 -4.36 -2.74 -54.45
N GLU A 769 -4.55 -3.70 -55.34
CA GLU A 769 -5.47 -4.83 -55.20
C GLU A 769 -4.83 -5.95 -54.39
N LYS A 770 -5.11 -6.01 -53.08
CA LYS A 770 -4.96 -7.28 -52.34
C LYS A 770 -5.91 -7.54 -51.18
N TYR A 771 -6.86 -6.65 -50.91
CA TYR A 771 -7.86 -6.82 -49.84
C TYR A 771 -9.29 -6.44 -50.23
N ALA A 772 -9.61 -6.44 -51.53
CA ALA A 772 -10.90 -5.97 -52.03
C ALA A 772 -12.00 -7.03 -52.17
N ASP A 773 -11.68 -8.33 -52.03
CA ASP A 773 -12.66 -9.40 -52.25
C ASP A 773 -13.30 -9.88 -50.93
N GLN A 774 -12.56 -9.85 -49.83
CA GLN A 774 -13.08 -10.22 -48.51
C GLN A 774 -14.02 -9.13 -47.96
N ALA A 775 -13.65 -7.86 -48.12
CA ALA A 775 -14.50 -6.71 -47.78
C ALA A 775 -15.77 -6.60 -48.66
N ARG A 776 -15.75 -7.10 -49.91
CA ARG A 776 -16.94 -7.14 -50.78
C ARG A 776 -17.92 -8.24 -50.38
N GLN A 777 -17.43 -9.43 -50.05
CA GLN A 777 -18.30 -10.55 -49.62
C GLN A 777 -19.01 -10.27 -48.29
N GLU A 778 -18.32 -9.62 -47.35
CA GLU A 778 -18.89 -9.26 -46.05
C GLU A 778 -19.93 -8.14 -46.17
N LEU A 779 -19.76 -7.22 -47.12
CA LEU A 779 -20.72 -6.14 -47.40
C LEU A 779 -21.96 -6.64 -48.16
N GLU A 780 -21.80 -7.57 -49.11
CA GLU A 780 -22.94 -8.17 -49.84
C GLU A 780 -23.83 -9.01 -48.91
N THR A 781 -23.23 -9.75 -47.97
CA THR A 781 -23.96 -10.58 -47.01
C THR A 781 -24.76 -9.73 -46.01
N GLN A 782 -24.25 -8.56 -45.62
CA GLN A 782 -24.98 -7.64 -44.74
C GLN A 782 -26.08 -6.86 -45.46
N THR A 783 -25.91 -6.60 -46.76
CA THR A 783 -26.92 -5.90 -47.57
C THR A 783 -28.12 -6.82 -47.86
N GLU A 784 -27.91 -8.13 -48.12
CA GLU A 784 -29.01 -9.10 -48.28
C GLU A 784 -29.84 -9.30 -47.01
N LEU A 785 -29.22 -9.26 -45.83
CA LEU A 785 -29.92 -9.33 -44.54
C LEU A 785 -30.73 -8.07 -44.25
N TYR A 786 -30.25 -6.91 -44.70
CA TYR A 786 -30.95 -5.63 -44.60
C TYR A 786 -32.18 -5.57 -45.52
N ASP A 787 -32.04 -6.06 -46.76
CA ASP A 787 -33.13 -6.06 -47.74
C ASP A 787 -34.25 -7.06 -47.40
N GLN A 788 -33.91 -8.24 -46.83
CA GLN A 788 -34.90 -9.18 -46.29
C GLN A 788 -35.69 -8.61 -45.10
N TRP A 789 -35.08 -7.71 -44.31
CA TRP A 789 -35.70 -7.04 -43.18
C TRP A 789 -36.71 -5.95 -43.62
N ILE A 790 -36.37 -5.23 -44.70
CA ILE A 790 -37.24 -4.24 -45.35
C ILE A 790 -38.46 -4.91 -46.00
N GLU A 791 -38.30 -6.11 -46.58
CA GLU A 791 -39.40 -6.85 -47.21
C GLU A 791 -40.34 -7.51 -46.20
N ALA A 792 -39.82 -7.99 -45.06
CA ALA A 792 -40.64 -8.45 -43.93
C ALA A 792 -41.40 -7.32 -43.22
N GLY A 793 -40.86 -6.09 -43.25
CA GLY A 793 -41.47 -4.89 -42.68
C GLY A 793 -42.60 -4.24 -43.52
N LYS A 794 -42.89 -4.75 -44.72
CA LYS A 794 -43.88 -4.14 -45.64
C LYS A 794 -45.30 -4.72 -45.58
N GLN A 795 -45.60 -5.69 -44.70
CA GLN A 795 -46.96 -6.22 -44.54
C GLN A 795 -47.41 -6.40 -43.08
N VAL A 796 -47.24 -5.39 -42.23
CA VAL A 796 -48.05 -5.26 -41.00
C VAL A 796 -48.27 -3.78 -40.70
N SER A 797 -49.52 -3.37 -40.49
CA SER A 797 -49.89 -2.03 -40.00
C SER A 797 -49.17 -1.69 -38.70
N GLU A 798 -48.71 -0.44 -38.58
CA GLU A 798 -47.86 0.12 -37.51
C GLU A 798 -47.97 -0.59 -36.15
N PRO A 799 -46.90 -1.26 -35.68
CA PRO A 799 -46.83 -1.71 -34.30
C PRO A 799 -46.53 -0.50 -33.42
N SER A 800 -47.33 -0.32 -32.37
CA SER A 800 -47.06 0.70 -31.36
C SER A 800 -45.70 0.41 -30.68
N ILE A 801 -45.04 1.42 -30.10
CA ILE A 801 -43.82 1.25 -29.27
C ILE A 801 -43.97 0.13 -28.22
N LYS A 802 -45.19 -0.18 -27.76
CA LYS A 802 -45.47 -1.30 -26.87
C LYS A 802 -45.28 -2.68 -27.51
N ASP A 803 -45.53 -2.82 -28.81
CA ASP A 803 -45.38 -4.07 -29.56
C ASP A 803 -43.90 -4.35 -29.89
N VAL A 804 -43.11 -3.30 -30.14
CA VAL A 804 -41.64 -3.39 -30.26
C VAL A 804 -40.99 -3.76 -28.91
N ILE A 805 -41.46 -3.17 -27.80
CA ILE A 805 -40.99 -3.52 -26.45
C ILE A 805 -41.40 -4.96 -26.08
N ARG A 806 -42.58 -5.43 -26.49
CA ARG A 806 -43.05 -6.81 -26.26
C ARG A 806 -42.24 -7.83 -27.08
N ALA A 807 -41.95 -7.56 -28.34
CA ALA A 807 -41.11 -8.41 -29.18
C ALA A 807 -39.64 -8.43 -28.72
N LEU A 808 -39.09 -7.30 -28.24
CA LEU A 808 -37.77 -7.24 -27.61
C LEU A 808 -37.73 -8.04 -26.30
N LYS A 809 -38.78 -7.98 -25.48
CA LYS A 809 -38.90 -8.79 -24.25
C LYS A 809 -39.04 -10.29 -24.55
N GLU A 810 -39.75 -10.68 -25.61
CA GLU A 810 -39.88 -12.08 -26.03
C GLU A 810 -38.59 -12.62 -26.70
N MET A 811 -37.80 -11.78 -27.37
CA MET A 811 -36.45 -12.14 -27.84
C MET A 811 -35.43 -12.25 -26.70
N ILE A 812 -35.49 -11.37 -25.70
CA ILE A 812 -34.62 -11.42 -24.52
C ILE A 812 -34.91 -12.66 -23.65
N ASN A 813 -36.18 -13.09 -23.58
CA ASN A 813 -36.60 -14.23 -22.76
C ASN A 813 -36.41 -15.61 -23.43
N LYS A 814 -36.06 -15.69 -24.72
CA LYS A 814 -35.81 -16.96 -25.41
C LYS A 814 -34.33 -17.32 -25.60
N THR A 815 -33.40 -16.50 -25.09
CA THR A 815 -31.94 -16.78 -25.12
C THR A 815 -31.31 -17.00 -23.74
N ARG A 816 -32.12 -17.18 -22.69
CA ARG A 816 -31.63 -17.56 -21.35
C ARG A 816 -32.20 -18.90 -20.91
N LEU A 817 -31.48 -19.99 -21.17
CA LEU A 817 -31.50 -21.21 -20.35
C LEU A 817 -30.17 -21.97 -20.55
N SER A 818 -29.16 -21.54 -19.78
CA SER A 818 -28.13 -22.37 -19.14
C SER A 818 -27.03 -21.45 -18.59
N GLN A 819 -27.27 -20.90 -17.39
CA GLN A 819 -26.24 -20.25 -16.59
C GLN A 819 -25.93 -21.15 -15.39
N VAL A 820 -24.67 -21.53 -15.25
CA VAL A 820 -24.02 -21.75 -13.96
C VAL A 820 -23.15 -20.50 -13.76
N PRO A 821 -23.41 -19.63 -12.77
CA PRO A 821 -22.65 -18.39 -12.59
C PRO A 821 -21.39 -18.57 -11.71
N SER A 822 -20.34 -17.82 -12.06
CA SER A 822 -19.25 -17.41 -11.17
C SER A 822 -19.72 -16.22 -10.31
N PRO A 823 -19.25 -16.03 -9.06
CA PRO A 823 -19.89 -15.15 -8.10
C PRO A 823 -19.48 -13.67 -8.25
N SER A 824 -20.48 -12.79 -8.33
CA SER A 824 -20.40 -11.33 -8.20
C SER A 824 -20.32 -10.91 -6.72
N THR A 825 -19.58 -9.86 -6.43
CA THR A 825 -19.41 -9.18 -5.12
C THR A 825 -20.65 -8.44 -4.59
N ASP A 826 -21.86 -8.76 -5.06
CA ASP A 826 -23.13 -8.21 -4.58
C ASP A 826 -24.20 -9.31 -4.43
N PHE A 827 -23.92 -10.35 -3.64
CA PHE A 827 -24.94 -11.33 -3.25
C PHE A 827 -25.79 -10.79 -2.09
N THR A 828 -26.86 -10.05 -2.44
CA THR A 828 -27.97 -9.76 -1.52
C THR A 828 -29.18 -10.60 -1.93
N TYR A 829 -29.57 -11.58 -1.10
CA TYR A 829 -30.90 -12.19 -1.25
C TYR A 829 -31.92 -11.26 -0.61
N TYR A 830 -32.76 -10.64 -1.44
CA TYR A 830 -33.92 -9.87 -0.96
C TYR A 830 -35.11 -10.83 -0.85
N ILE A 831 -35.52 -11.14 0.38
CA ILE A 831 -36.54 -12.15 0.67
C ILE A 831 -37.81 -11.41 1.05
N LYS A 832 -38.73 -11.33 0.09
CA LYS A 832 -40.02 -10.65 0.26
C LYS A 832 -41.01 -11.51 1.04
N ASN A 833 -41.77 -10.88 1.93
CA ASN A 833 -42.91 -11.50 2.59
C ASN A 833 -44.01 -11.84 1.56
N ALA A 834 -44.72 -12.96 1.77
CA ALA A 834 -45.68 -13.51 0.82
C ALA A 834 -47.07 -12.80 0.84
N ASP A 835 -47.75 -12.77 -0.32
CA ASP A 835 -49.09 -12.19 -0.51
C ASP A 835 -50.17 -13.00 0.24
N ALA A 836 -51.32 -12.37 0.53
CA ALA A 836 -52.43 -12.88 1.35
C ALA A 836 -53.08 -14.18 0.83
N GLU A 837 -52.81 -14.58 -0.41
CA GLU A 837 -53.41 -15.76 -1.04
C GLU A 837 -52.41 -16.90 -1.37
N ASP A 838 -51.10 -16.70 -1.21
CA ASP A 838 -50.09 -17.74 -1.45
C ASP A 838 -48.91 -17.61 -0.47
N SER A 839 -48.90 -18.40 0.60
CA SER A 839 -47.77 -18.50 1.55
C SER A 839 -46.63 -19.38 1.02
N GLU A 840 -46.38 -19.38 -0.29
CA GLU A 840 -45.35 -20.25 -0.89
C GLU A 840 -43.97 -19.93 -0.27
N GLY A 841 -43.41 -20.90 0.45
CA GLY A 841 -42.08 -20.84 1.06
C GLY A 841 -42.03 -20.44 2.54
N TRP A 842 -43.11 -19.94 3.15
CA TRP A 842 -43.17 -19.58 4.58
C TRP A 842 -44.02 -20.55 5.39
N ASP A 843 -43.45 -21.11 6.46
CA ASP A 843 -44.18 -21.87 7.48
C ASP A 843 -44.52 -20.95 8.66
N ILE A 844 -45.81 -20.63 8.79
CA ILE A 844 -46.34 -19.67 9.77
C ILE A 844 -47.33 -20.36 10.69
N ASN A 845 -47.03 -20.31 11.98
CA ASN A 845 -47.88 -20.81 13.04
C ASN A 845 -48.23 -19.68 14.02
N VAL A 846 -49.52 -19.42 14.18
CA VAL A 846 -50.06 -18.45 15.14
C VAL A 846 -51.07 -19.14 16.04
N THR A 847 -50.78 -19.20 17.34
CA THR A 847 -51.67 -19.74 18.36
C THR A 847 -52.10 -18.61 19.30
N ASN A 848 -53.38 -18.60 19.68
CA ASN A 848 -53.96 -17.54 20.51
C ASN A 848 -53.69 -16.14 19.93
N GLY A 849 -53.78 -15.96 18.60
CA GLY A 849 -53.83 -14.65 17.95
C GLY A 849 -55.24 -14.34 17.45
N ASP A 850 -55.43 -13.21 16.76
CA ASP A 850 -56.71 -12.80 16.17
C ASP A 850 -57.23 -13.72 15.04
N GLY A 851 -56.54 -14.82 14.77
CA GLY A 851 -56.91 -15.84 13.79
C GLY A 851 -56.87 -15.34 12.35
N SER A 852 -56.49 -14.08 12.11
CA SER A 852 -56.40 -13.50 10.80
C SER A 852 -55.02 -13.82 10.22
N ARG A 853 -54.93 -14.81 9.34
CA ARG A 853 -53.74 -15.07 8.50
C ARG A 853 -53.54 -13.97 7.45
N LYS A 854 -53.69 -12.70 7.82
CA LYS A 854 -53.63 -11.58 6.88
C LYS A 854 -52.20 -11.06 6.80
N SER A 855 -51.34 -11.77 6.07
CA SER A 855 -50.25 -11.06 5.39
C SER A 855 -50.86 -10.03 4.43
N GLY A 856 -50.20 -8.89 4.25
CA GLY A 856 -50.65 -7.87 3.30
C GLY A 856 -51.49 -6.72 3.88
N GLN A 857 -51.40 -6.40 5.18
CA GLN A 857 -51.91 -5.10 5.63
C GLN A 857 -51.01 -3.97 5.12
N HIS A 858 -51.57 -3.06 4.31
CA HIS A 858 -50.89 -1.82 3.94
C HIS A 858 -50.98 -0.82 5.09
N TYR A 859 -49.84 -0.22 5.47
CA TYR A 859 -49.88 1.00 6.27
C TYR A 859 -50.64 2.07 5.47
N SER A 860 -51.62 2.74 6.07
CA SER A 860 -52.47 3.74 5.42
C SER A 860 -51.62 4.77 4.67
N GLY A 861 -51.51 4.62 3.35
CA GLY A 861 -50.77 5.51 2.44
C GLY A 861 -49.60 4.89 1.68
N ASN A 862 -49.17 3.65 1.94
CA ASN A 862 -48.09 2.99 1.19
C ASN A 862 -48.51 1.62 0.64
N THR A 863 -48.69 1.55 -0.68
CA THR A 863 -49.09 0.33 -1.41
C THR A 863 -47.92 -0.62 -1.71
N THR A 864 -46.69 -0.31 -1.27
CA THR A 864 -45.46 -0.96 -1.78
C THR A 864 -44.79 -1.93 -0.80
N ASN A 865 -45.02 -1.82 0.51
CA ASN A 865 -44.34 -2.63 1.53
C ASN A 865 -45.32 -3.57 2.22
N MET A 866 -44.99 -4.86 2.29
CA MET A 866 -45.82 -5.94 2.84
C MET A 866 -45.21 -6.47 4.14
N TYR A 867 -46.03 -6.61 5.18
CA TYR A 867 -45.57 -7.12 6.47
C TYR A 867 -46.48 -8.22 7.02
N PHE A 868 -45.91 -9.10 7.85
CA PHE A 868 -46.66 -9.97 8.73
C PHE A 868 -47.09 -9.19 9.98
N ASP A 869 -48.31 -9.40 10.46
CA ASP A 869 -48.85 -8.76 11.65
C ASP A 869 -49.71 -9.75 12.43
N SER A 870 -49.65 -9.70 13.75
CA SER A 870 -50.50 -10.51 14.60
C SER A 870 -50.73 -9.88 15.97
N PHE A 871 -51.96 -10.02 16.46
CA PHE A 871 -52.39 -9.42 17.73
C PHE A 871 -53.18 -10.42 18.59
N ASN A 872 -53.06 -10.29 19.92
CA ASN A 872 -53.97 -10.86 20.90
C ASN A 872 -54.32 -9.82 21.98
N LYS A 873 -55.62 -9.70 22.28
CA LYS A 873 -56.14 -8.78 23.31
C LYS A 873 -55.60 -9.01 24.72
N THR A 874 -55.07 -10.20 25.02
CA THR A 874 -54.48 -10.58 26.29
C THR A 874 -52.97 -10.57 26.17
N ALA A 875 -52.33 -9.64 26.88
CA ALA A 875 -50.88 -9.47 26.89
C ALA A 875 -50.17 -10.77 27.28
N GLY A 876 -49.14 -11.12 26.51
CA GLY A 876 -48.32 -12.32 26.67
C GLY A 876 -48.98 -13.64 26.28
N SER A 877 -50.16 -13.60 25.65
CA SER A 877 -50.86 -14.79 25.16
C SER A 877 -50.67 -15.05 23.67
N LEU A 878 -50.13 -14.11 22.90
CA LEU A 878 -49.84 -14.31 21.47
C LEU A 878 -48.64 -15.25 21.30
N TRP A 879 -48.81 -16.32 20.51
CA TRP A 879 -47.73 -17.22 20.11
C TRP A 879 -47.63 -17.19 18.59
N PHE A 880 -46.48 -16.77 18.08
CA PHE A 880 -46.20 -16.60 16.66
C PHE A 880 -44.81 -17.18 16.35
N THR A 881 -44.74 -18.02 15.33
CA THR A 881 -43.50 -18.45 14.69
C THR A 881 -43.70 -18.40 13.18
N GLY A 882 -42.85 -17.68 12.47
CA GLY A 882 -42.84 -17.62 11.01
C GLY A 882 -41.42 -17.82 10.50
N HIS A 883 -41.18 -18.85 9.69
CA HIS A 883 -39.86 -19.15 9.16
C HIS A 883 -39.89 -19.61 7.70
N GLN A 884 -38.80 -19.37 6.99
CA GLN A 884 -38.55 -19.82 5.64
C GLN A 884 -37.18 -20.48 5.57
N THR A 885 -37.10 -21.64 4.92
CA THR A 885 -35.82 -22.32 4.67
C THR A 885 -35.33 -21.99 3.26
N LEU A 886 -34.16 -21.38 3.18
CA LEU A 886 -33.44 -21.08 1.95
C LEU A 886 -32.51 -22.26 1.65
N THR A 887 -32.58 -22.79 0.43
CA THR A 887 -31.69 -23.84 -0.08
C THR A 887 -30.78 -23.28 -1.18
N ASP A 888 -29.74 -24.02 -1.54
CA ASP A 888 -28.79 -23.69 -2.62
C ASP A 888 -27.97 -22.41 -2.40
N LEU A 889 -27.75 -22.00 -1.14
CA LEU A 889 -26.86 -20.90 -0.78
C LEU A 889 -25.38 -21.30 -0.98
N PRO A 890 -24.49 -20.42 -1.46
CA PRO A 890 -23.05 -20.64 -1.32
C PRO A 890 -22.64 -20.95 0.12
N ASN A 891 -21.63 -21.81 0.32
CA ASN A 891 -21.08 -22.01 1.66
C ASN A 891 -20.20 -20.81 2.02
N GLY A 892 -20.41 -20.23 3.20
CA GLY A 892 -19.67 -19.06 3.65
C GLY A 892 -20.35 -18.35 4.81
N VAL A 893 -19.94 -17.11 5.04
CA VAL A 893 -20.40 -16.29 6.15
C VAL A 893 -21.43 -15.27 5.65
N TYR A 894 -22.55 -15.13 6.36
CA TYR A 894 -23.68 -14.28 5.99
C TYR A 894 -24.08 -13.30 7.10
N THR A 895 -24.73 -12.20 6.70
CA THR A 895 -25.42 -11.26 7.60
C THR A 895 -26.90 -11.17 7.21
N LEU A 896 -27.81 -11.42 8.15
CA LEU A 896 -29.25 -11.29 7.98
C LEU A 896 -29.73 -9.96 8.59
N LYS A 897 -30.49 -9.16 7.84
CA LYS A 897 -31.12 -7.92 8.30
C LYS A 897 -32.62 -7.97 8.05
N ALA A 898 -33.41 -7.42 8.95
CA ALA A 898 -34.85 -7.26 8.76
C ALA A 898 -35.39 -6.15 9.68
N CYS A 899 -36.63 -5.71 9.46
CA CYS A 899 -37.27 -4.69 10.30
C CYS A 899 -38.49 -5.27 11.02
N ALA A 900 -38.70 -4.85 12.26
CA ALA A 900 -39.81 -5.36 13.08
C ALA A 900 -40.32 -4.32 14.08
N ARG A 901 -41.52 -4.55 14.61
CA ARG A 901 -42.11 -3.74 15.68
C ARG A 901 -43.03 -4.58 16.54
N THR A 902 -43.09 -4.27 17.83
CA THR A 902 -43.92 -4.95 18.83
C THR A 902 -44.16 -4.03 20.02
N ASP A 903 -45.22 -4.26 20.78
CA ASP A 903 -45.46 -3.60 22.07
C ASP A 903 -45.01 -4.42 23.29
N GLY A 904 -44.34 -5.55 23.06
CA GLY A 904 -43.83 -6.46 24.09
C GLY A 904 -42.34 -6.72 23.98
N GLU A 905 -41.80 -7.35 25.02
CA GLU A 905 -40.47 -7.95 25.02
C GLU A 905 -40.57 -9.42 24.60
N ALA A 906 -39.43 -10.05 24.29
CA ALA A 906 -39.31 -11.44 23.84
C ALA A 906 -39.84 -11.75 22.43
N VAL A 907 -39.57 -10.86 21.49
CA VAL A 907 -39.72 -11.11 20.05
C VAL A 907 -38.34 -11.16 19.42
N PHE A 908 -38.05 -12.18 18.61
CA PHE A 908 -36.71 -12.43 18.08
C PHE A 908 -36.69 -12.59 16.57
N LEU A 909 -35.75 -11.92 15.92
CA LEU A 909 -35.21 -12.32 14.61
C LEU A 909 -34.38 -13.59 14.82
N THR A 910 -34.52 -14.57 13.94
CA THR A 910 -33.88 -15.88 14.06
C THR A 910 -33.26 -16.33 12.75
N ALA A 911 -32.15 -17.04 12.86
CA ALA A 911 -31.52 -17.76 11.76
C ALA A 911 -31.00 -19.10 12.29
N GLN A 912 -31.17 -20.18 11.54
CA GLN A 912 -30.80 -21.54 11.92
C GLN A 912 -30.12 -22.25 10.76
N THR A 913 -28.99 -22.86 11.09
CA THR A 913 -28.29 -23.84 10.25
C THR A 913 -28.44 -25.22 10.89
N GLU A 914 -27.98 -26.29 10.24
CA GLU A 914 -28.08 -27.64 10.82
C GLU A 914 -27.43 -27.77 12.21
N SER A 915 -26.33 -27.03 12.47
CA SER A 915 -25.57 -27.11 13.72
C SER A 915 -25.81 -25.95 14.69
N ASP A 916 -26.20 -24.78 14.19
CA ASP A 916 -26.15 -23.53 14.96
C ASP A 916 -27.45 -22.74 14.86
N TRP A 917 -27.88 -22.19 16.00
CA TRP A 917 -29.05 -21.31 16.16
C TRP A 917 -28.61 -19.90 16.53
N TYR A 918 -29.05 -18.91 15.76
CA TYR A 918 -28.76 -17.50 15.92
C TYR A 918 -30.05 -16.75 16.19
N GLN A 919 -30.03 -15.78 17.11
CA GLN A 919 -31.19 -14.94 17.40
C GLN A 919 -30.80 -13.54 17.86
N GLN A 920 -31.63 -12.56 17.53
CA GLN A 920 -31.51 -11.16 17.97
C GLN A 920 -32.88 -10.70 18.47
N GLU A 921 -32.96 -10.26 19.74
CA GLU A 921 -34.20 -9.71 20.30
C GLU A 921 -34.51 -8.35 19.69
N ILE A 922 -35.78 -8.12 19.40
CA ILE A 922 -36.29 -6.89 18.83
C ILE A 922 -36.70 -5.96 19.95
N GLU A 923 -36.30 -4.69 19.84
CA GLU A 923 -36.66 -3.68 20.82
C GLU A 923 -38.16 -3.40 20.83
N ASN A 924 -38.73 -3.27 22.03
CA ASN A 924 -40.13 -2.93 22.23
C ASN A 924 -40.40 -1.49 21.74
N SER A 925 -41.15 -1.36 20.65
CA SER A 925 -41.55 -0.09 20.03
C SER A 925 -42.74 0.61 20.72
N GLY A 926 -43.40 -0.06 21.66
CA GLY A 926 -44.49 0.45 22.50
C GLY A 926 -45.85 0.57 21.80
N ASN A 927 -46.92 0.72 22.60
CA ASN A 927 -48.31 0.90 22.13
C ASN A 927 -48.82 2.31 22.47
N THR A 928 -48.88 3.23 21.50
CA THR A 928 -49.45 4.58 21.71
C THR A 928 -50.97 4.58 21.53
N GLN A 929 -51.72 4.08 22.53
CA GLN A 929 -53.16 4.34 22.74
C GLN A 929 -53.99 4.58 21.45
N GLY A 930 -54.15 3.55 20.61
CA GLY A 930 -55.00 3.62 19.42
C GLY A 930 -54.40 4.36 18.21
N LYS A 931 -53.12 4.71 18.27
CA LYS A 931 -52.27 5.01 17.11
C LYS A 931 -51.07 4.06 17.14
N LEU A 932 -50.88 3.30 16.05
CA LEU A 932 -49.77 2.36 15.86
C LEU A 932 -48.44 2.99 16.34
N GLY A 933 -47.69 2.25 17.16
CA GLY A 933 -46.48 2.69 17.87
C GLY A 933 -45.34 3.23 16.99
N LYS A 934 -44.30 3.78 17.65
CA LYS A 934 -43.17 4.46 17.01
C LYS A 934 -42.35 3.50 16.13
N GLY A 935 -42.38 3.71 14.81
CA GLY A 935 -41.35 3.28 13.85
C GLY A 935 -41.17 1.78 13.64
N TRP A 936 -40.55 1.41 12.53
CA TRP A 936 -39.99 0.07 12.31
C TRP A 936 -38.58 0.02 12.90
N ASN A 937 -38.27 -0.98 13.72
CA ASN A 937 -36.95 -1.17 14.31
C ASN A 937 -36.11 -2.09 13.41
N PRO A 938 -34.98 -1.63 12.86
CA PRO A 938 -34.07 -2.50 12.14
C PRO A 938 -33.38 -3.45 13.13
N CYS A 939 -33.22 -4.71 12.73
CA CYS A 939 -32.52 -5.73 13.48
C CYS A 939 -31.62 -6.54 12.54
N GLU A 940 -30.47 -7.01 13.04
CA GLU A 940 -29.53 -7.79 12.25
C GLU A 940 -28.87 -8.92 13.06
N ILE A 941 -28.52 -10.00 12.36
CA ILE A 941 -27.70 -11.11 12.82
C ILE A 941 -26.50 -11.21 11.89
N GLN A 942 -25.30 -10.96 12.41
CA GLN A 942 -24.05 -11.05 11.66
C GLN A 942 -23.37 -12.41 11.88
N ASN A 943 -22.46 -12.78 10.97
CA ASN A 943 -21.60 -13.97 11.07
C ASN A 943 -22.34 -15.32 11.08
N ILE A 944 -23.42 -15.45 10.33
CA ILE A 944 -24.13 -16.72 10.13
C ILE A 944 -23.30 -17.63 9.21
N ILE A 945 -22.85 -18.78 9.70
CA ILE A 945 -21.97 -19.67 8.93
C ILE A 945 -22.81 -20.77 8.25
N VAL A 946 -22.95 -20.70 6.92
CA VAL A 946 -23.67 -21.71 6.11
C VAL A 946 -22.66 -22.70 5.52
N ARG A 947 -22.86 -24.00 5.78
CA ARG A 947 -21.94 -25.08 5.35
C ARG A 947 -22.55 -26.15 4.45
N ASN A 948 -23.88 -26.25 4.44
CA ASN A 948 -24.64 -27.26 3.68
C ASN A 948 -25.66 -26.62 2.75
N HIS A 949 -25.33 -25.44 2.23
CA HIS A 949 -26.16 -24.68 1.30
C HIS A 949 -27.57 -24.32 1.81
N THR A 950 -27.85 -24.49 3.10
CA THR A 950 -29.18 -24.34 3.69
C THR A 950 -29.17 -23.40 4.90
N LEU A 951 -30.12 -22.47 4.95
CA LEU A 951 -30.32 -21.54 6.06
C LEU A 951 -31.82 -21.29 6.28
N THR A 952 -32.31 -21.54 7.49
CA THR A 952 -33.68 -21.20 7.90
C THR A 952 -33.68 -19.85 8.58
N ILE A 953 -34.48 -18.90 8.12
CA ILE A 953 -34.62 -17.56 8.71
C ILE A 953 -36.06 -17.34 9.18
N GLY A 954 -36.27 -16.46 10.16
CA GLY A 954 -37.63 -16.17 10.60
C GLY A 954 -37.75 -15.27 11.80
N TYR A 955 -38.98 -15.10 12.29
CA TYR A 955 -39.30 -14.44 13.54
C TYR A 955 -40.08 -15.36 14.47
N THR A 956 -39.84 -15.25 15.78
CA THR A 956 -40.62 -15.98 16.79
C THR A 956 -40.73 -15.22 18.11
N ASN A 957 -41.82 -15.48 18.82
CA ASN A 957 -41.95 -15.14 20.24
C ASN A 957 -42.23 -16.39 21.10
N ASP A 958 -41.98 -17.58 20.55
CA ASP A 958 -42.19 -18.84 21.25
C ASP A 958 -41.22 -18.93 22.45
N PHE A 959 -41.79 -19.04 23.64
CA PHE A 959 -41.05 -19.17 24.89
C PHE A 959 -40.11 -20.39 24.89
N TYR A 960 -40.51 -21.50 24.29
CA TYR A 960 -39.70 -22.72 24.27
C TYR A 960 -38.49 -22.61 23.35
N LEU A 961 -38.56 -21.78 22.31
CA LEU A 961 -37.45 -21.53 21.39
C LEU A 961 -36.54 -20.40 21.91
N THR A 962 -37.11 -19.36 22.49
CA THR A 962 -36.40 -18.13 22.87
C THR A 962 -35.95 -18.09 24.32
N GLY A 963 -36.57 -18.90 25.19
CA GLY A 963 -36.36 -18.91 26.64
C GLY A 963 -36.94 -17.68 27.36
N LYS A 964 -37.62 -16.76 26.67
CA LYS A 964 -38.26 -15.58 27.25
C LYS A 964 -39.75 -15.54 26.95
N LYS A 965 -40.55 -15.17 27.94
CA LYS A 965 -42.01 -15.13 27.80
C LYS A 965 -42.41 -13.81 27.17
N PHE A 966 -43.13 -13.86 26.05
CA PHE A 966 -43.70 -12.67 25.42
C PHE A 966 -44.59 -11.89 26.39
N THR A 967 -44.47 -10.57 26.40
CA THR A 967 -45.21 -9.68 27.31
C THR A 967 -46.19 -8.76 26.59
N GLY A 968 -46.12 -8.67 25.26
CA GLY A 968 -46.90 -7.73 24.45
C GLY A 968 -48.27 -8.27 24.04
N THR A 969 -48.99 -7.44 23.30
CA THR A 969 -50.26 -7.78 22.66
C THR A 969 -50.14 -7.94 21.15
N TRP A 970 -49.15 -7.34 20.48
CA TRP A 970 -48.94 -7.51 19.03
C TRP A 970 -47.47 -7.51 18.61
N MET A 971 -47.21 -8.01 17.41
CA MET A 971 -45.91 -7.99 16.75
C MET A 971 -46.10 -7.96 15.22
N SER A 972 -45.20 -7.26 14.52
CA SER A 972 -45.23 -7.12 13.07
C SER A 972 -43.82 -7.05 12.46
N PHE A 973 -43.66 -7.62 11.26
CA PHE A 973 -42.36 -7.90 10.63
C PHE A 973 -42.35 -7.55 9.13
N ASP A 974 -41.29 -6.89 8.69
CA ASP A 974 -41.02 -6.50 7.30
C ASP A 974 -40.11 -7.52 6.60
N ASP A 975 -39.75 -7.25 5.34
CA ASP A 975 -38.90 -8.09 4.50
C ASP A 975 -37.50 -8.35 5.11
N PHE A 976 -36.90 -9.46 4.70
CA PHE A 976 -35.54 -9.85 5.11
C PHE A 976 -34.53 -9.58 3.98
N GLN A 977 -33.31 -9.23 4.37
CA GLN A 977 -32.16 -9.06 3.49
C GLN A 977 -31.01 -9.93 4.00
N LEU A 978 -30.49 -10.81 3.16
CA LEU A 978 -29.36 -11.67 3.49
C LEU A 978 -28.15 -11.32 2.62
N TYR A 979 -27.05 -10.93 3.25
CA TYR A 979 -25.81 -10.48 2.61
C TYR A 979 -24.72 -11.55 2.75
N TYR A 980 -24.08 -11.92 1.63
CA TYR A 980 -22.88 -12.75 1.66
C TYR A 980 -21.65 -11.92 2.03
N VAL A 981 -20.87 -12.38 3.00
CA VAL A 981 -19.75 -11.63 3.58
C VAL A 981 -18.39 -12.18 3.12
N SER A 982 -18.19 -13.51 3.15
CA SER A 982 -16.96 -14.13 2.67
C SER A 982 -17.04 -15.66 2.55
N ASP A 983 -16.14 -16.24 1.75
CA ASP A 983 -15.93 -17.70 1.60
C ASP A 983 -15.19 -18.33 2.80
N ASN A 984 -14.72 -17.52 3.75
CA ASN A 984 -13.72 -17.93 4.73
C ASN A 984 -14.36 -18.64 5.94
N VAL A 985 -14.69 -19.92 5.79
CA VAL A 985 -15.13 -20.79 6.88
C VAL A 985 -13.92 -21.24 7.73
N SER A 986 -13.18 -20.28 8.31
CA SER A 986 -12.04 -20.59 9.19
C SER A 986 -12.54 -21.20 10.50
N THR A 987 -11.95 -22.31 10.91
CA THR A 987 -12.28 -23.07 12.13
C THR A 987 -11.73 -22.45 13.43
N SER A 988 -11.34 -21.18 13.40
CA SER A 988 -10.95 -20.43 14.60
C SER A 988 -12.16 -19.67 15.15
N ILE A 989 -12.63 -20.09 16.32
CA ILE A 989 -13.66 -19.39 17.10
C ILE A 989 -13.17 -17.95 17.34
N GLY A 990 -13.70 -17.01 16.57
CA GLY A 990 -13.47 -15.59 16.76
C GLY A 990 -14.07 -15.16 18.11
N LEU A 991 -13.22 -14.72 19.03
CA LEU A 991 -13.68 -14.11 20.27
C LEU A 991 -14.06 -12.66 19.98
N PRO A 992 -15.31 -12.23 20.24
CA PRO A 992 -15.65 -10.82 20.20
C PRO A 992 -15.00 -10.11 21.39
N SER A 993 -14.29 -9.02 21.10
CA SER A 993 -13.78 -8.09 22.11
C SER A 993 -14.94 -7.36 22.79
N SER A 994 -15.31 -7.74 24.01
CA SER A 994 -16.05 -6.84 24.90
C SER A 994 -15.36 -6.75 26.26
N SER A 995 -15.10 -5.51 26.67
CA SER A 995 -14.36 -5.13 27.87
C SER A 995 -15.23 -5.09 29.13
N THR A 996 -16.17 -6.02 29.29
CA THR A 996 -17.09 -6.01 30.45
C THR A 996 -16.60 -6.95 31.55
N PRO A 997 -16.35 -6.46 32.80
CA PRO A 997 -15.95 -7.33 33.91
C PRO A 997 -17.09 -8.28 34.33
N ILE A 998 -16.77 -9.56 34.57
CA ILE A 998 -17.72 -10.52 35.15
C ILE A 998 -17.78 -10.31 36.69
N PRO A 999 -18.97 -10.18 37.32
CA PRO A 999 -19.09 -10.17 38.78
C PRO A 999 -18.86 -11.57 39.37
N ASN A 1000 -18.20 -11.65 40.54
CA ASN A 1000 -18.05 -12.83 41.42
C ASN A 1000 -16.90 -13.82 41.14
N ILE A 1001 -15.69 -13.34 40.84
CA ILE A 1001 -14.45 -14.12 41.03
C ILE A 1001 -13.86 -13.77 42.41
N LYS A 1002 -13.86 -14.70 43.37
CA LYS A 1002 -13.17 -14.55 44.67
C LYS A 1002 -11.85 -15.32 44.65
N GLY A 1003 -10.73 -14.63 44.81
CA GLY A 1003 -9.41 -15.25 44.90
C GLY A 1003 -9.18 -15.90 46.26
N GLY A 1004 -8.88 -17.20 46.28
CA GLY A 1004 -8.32 -17.93 47.41
C GLY A 1004 -6.89 -18.37 47.10
N LYS A 1005 -6.06 -18.63 48.13
CA LYS A 1005 -4.67 -19.09 47.95
C LYS A 1005 -4.62 -20.36 47.10
N GLY A 1006 -4.13 -20.25 45.86
CA GLY A 1006 -3.93 -21.36 44.93
C GLY A 1006 -5.20 -21.91 44.25
N CYS A 1007 -6.34 -21.24 44.37
CA CYS A 1007 -7.55 -21.60 43.61
C CYS A 1007 -8.53 -20.43 43.43
N ILE A 1008 -9.25 -20.47 42.30
CA ILE A 1008 -10.38 -19.58 42.03
C ILE A 1008 -11.66 -20.37 42.24
N ILE A 1009 -12.58 -19.86 43.07
CA ILE A 1009 -13.94 -20.38 43.19
C ILE A 1009 -14.85 -19.45 42.41
N VAL A 1010 -15.45 -19.96 41.33
CA VAL A 1010 -16.48 -19.25 40.57
C VAL A 1010 -17.83 -19.58 41.21
N THR A 1011 -18.36 -18.66 42.02
CA THR A 1011 -19.72 -18.77 42.55
C THR A 1011 -20.66 -18.07 41.60
N SER A 1012 -21.24 -18.84 40.66
CA SER A 1012 -22.29 -18.37 39.77
C SER A 1012 -23.42 -19.38 39.75
N ASP A 1013 -24.66 -18.87 39.83
CA ASP A 1013 -25.87 -19.67 39.65
C ASP A 1013 -26.05 -20.09 38.18
N VAL A 1014 -25.19 -19.57 37.30
CA VAL A 1014 -25.12 -19.85 35.87
C VAL A 1014 -23.98 -20.84 35.59
N PRO A 1015 -24.20 -21.88 34.77
CA PRO A 1015 -23.17 -22.84 34.43
C PRO A 1015 -21.94 -22.22 33.75
N VAL A 1016 -20.76 -22.44 34.35
CA VAL A 1016 -19.46 -21.95 33.86
C VAL A 1016 -18.66 -23.07 33.21
N LYS A 1017 -17.96 -22.79 32.10
CA LYS A 1017 -17.01 -23.71 31.46
C LYS A 1017 -15.62 -23.05 31.45
N VAL A 1018 -14.59 -23.79 31.86
CA VAL A 1018 -13.22 -23.29 31.91
C VAL A 1018 -12.36 -24.09 30.95
N TYR A 1019 -11.59 -23.42 30.10
CA TYR A 1019 -10.68 -24.04 29.14
C TYR A 1019 -9.25 -23.54 29.35
N ASN A 1020 -8.25 -24.40 29.16
CA ASN A 1020 -6.87 -23.96 29.04
C ASN A 1020 -6.56 -23.45 27.62
N LEU A 1021 -5.36 -22.90 27.39
CA LEU A 1021 -4.94 -22.37 26.08
C LEU A 1021 -4.92 -23.42 24.95
N ASN A 1022 -4.93 -24.71 25.28
CA ASN A 1022 -4.99 -25.80 24.31
C ASN A 1022 -6.44 -26.24 24.01
N GLY A 1023 -7.44 -25.51 24.53
CA GLY A 1023 -8.87 -25.81 24.31
C GLY A 1023 -9.41 -26.98 25.15
N MET A 1024 -8.66 -27.46 26.14
CA MET A 1024 -9.09 -28.57 26.99
C MET A 1024 -10.00 -28.07 28.12
N LEU A 1025 -11.18 -28.67 28.26
CA LEU A 1025 -12.17 -28.33 29.30
C LEU A 1025 -11.70 -28.82 30.68
N MET A 1026 -11.54 -27.88 31.62
CA MET A 1026 -10.97 -28.12 32.97
C MET A 1026 -12.03 -28.40 34.06
N GLY A 1027 -13.33 -28.37 33.73
CA GLY A 1027 -14.44 -28.69 34.65
C GLY A 1027 -15.02 -27.49 35.40
N ARG A 1028 -16.17 -27.69 36.08
CA ARG A 1028 -17.03 -26.61 36.62
C ARG A 1028 -16.59 -25.99 37.94
N THR A 1029 -15.75 -26.66 38.75
CA THR A 1029 -15.32 -26.18 40.07
C THR A 1029 -14.16 -27.02 40.62
N GLN A 1030 -12.91 -26.80 40.17
CA GLN A 1030 -11.72 -27.37 40.83
C GLN A 1030 -10.49 -26.45 40.68
N ASN A 1031 -9.57 -26.54 41.64
CA ASN A 1031 -8.31 -25.79 41.73
C ASN A 1031 -7.56 -25.75 40.39
N LEU A 1032 -7.47 -24.57 39.79
CA LEU A 1032 -6.71 -24.35 38.56
C LEU A 1032 -5.24 -24.08 38.90
N PRO A 1033 -4.27 -24.82 38.32
CA PRO A 1033 -2.85 -24.51 38.49
C PRO A 1033 -2.51 -23.15 37.85
N ALA A 1034 -1.35 -22.58 38.20
CA ALA A 1034 -0.89 -21.32 37.63
C ALA A 1034 -0.89 -21.38 36.09
N GLY A 1035 -1.50 -20.40 35.45
CA GLY A 1035 -1.74 -20.45 34.01
C GLY A 1035 -2.84 -19.51 33.53
N ILE A 1036 -3.01 -19.48 32.21
CA ILE A 1036 -4.01 -18.65 31.53
C ILE A 1036 -5.18 -19.54 31.11
N TYR A 1037 -6.39 -19.12 31.47
CA TYR A 1037 -7.62 -19.84 31.17
C TYR A 1037 -8.64 -18.94 30.49
N ALA A 1038 -9.45 -19.54 29.62
CA ALA A 1038 -10.66 -18.94 29.10
C ALA A 1038 -11.86 -19.43 29.94
N VAL A 1039 -12.54 -18.50 30.60
CA VAL A 1039 -13.72 -18.79 31.41
C VAL A 1039 -14.95 -18.31 30.64
N ILE A 1040 -15.85 -19.24 30.35
CA ILE A 1040 -17.06 -19.00 29.57
C ILE A 1040 -18.27 -19.14 30.48
N MET A 1041 -19.04 -18.07 30.61
CA MET A 1041 -20.28 -18.03 31.38
C MET A 1041 -21.38 -17.43 30.50
N GLY A 1042 -22.31 -18.27 30.04
CA GLY A 1042 -23.26 -17.86 29.00
C GLY A 1042 -22.53 -17.41 27.73
N ASN A 1043 -22.79 -16.18 27.29
CA ASN A 1043 -22.22 -15.61 26.06
C ASN A 1043 -20.94 -14.80 26.33
N ILE A 1044 -20.50 -14.76 27.59
CA ILE A 1044 -19.33 -13.97 28.01
C ILE A 1044 -18.13 -14.91 28.13
N CYS A 1045 -17.08 -14.61 27.39
CA CYS A 1045 -15.78 -15.26 27.51
C CYS A 1045 -14.78 -14.27 28.11
N THR A 1046 -14.08 -14.65 29.18
CA THR A 1046 -13.05 -13.80 29.78
C THR A 1046 -11.75 -14.58 30.00
N LYS A 1047 -10.63 -13.87 29.87
CA LYS A 1047 -9.29 -14.40 30.14
C LYS A 1047 -9.00 -14.24 31.64
N VAL A 1048 -8.71 -15.35 32.32
CA VAL A 1048 -8.33 -15.36 33.73
C VAL A 1048 -6.90 -15.86 33.85
N ILE A 1049 -6.06 -15.12 34.58
CA ILE A 1049 -4.69 -15.50 34.89
C ILE A 1049 -4.66 -15.94 36.35
N VAL A 1050 -4.30 -17.21 36.58
CA VAL A 1050 -4.06 -17.76 37.92
C VAL A 1050 -2.56 -17.69 38.17
N GLN A 1051 -2.14 -16.94 39.19
CA GLN A 1051 -0.73 -16.83 39.61
C GLN A 1051 -0.36 -17.88 40.65
#